data_AF-A0A0F9IT78-F1
#
_entry.id   AF-A0A0F9IT78-F1
#
_cell.length_a   1.000
_cell.length_b   1.000
_cell.length_c   1.000
_cell.angle_alpha   90.00
_cell.angle_beta   90.00
_cell.angle_gamma   90.00
#
_symmetry.space_group_name_H-M   'P 1'
#
loop_
_entity.id
_entity.type
_entity.pdbx_description
1 polymer ?
#
loop_
_entity_poly.entity_id
_entity_poly.type
_entity_poly.pdbx_seq_one_letter_code
_entity_poly.pdbx_strand_id
1 'polypeptide(L)'
;FPQDTRLIEEVFGTSSGHCDDPAPGTRIRYFGDYQLLEEIGRGGMGIVYKAEDTKLKRSVALKFLPPELIQNEEAKERFVLEAQTAAALSHPNICTIHEIDEEEGKSFIAMECVEGQTLRAKIEKGPLELDEVLDIAIQVAEGLEEAHKKGIIHRDIKSANIMVTEKGQAKVMDFGLAKVKGATLLTREGTTLGTVAYMSPEQAKGKEVDNRSDIWSLGVVMYEMLSGQLPFKGEREASILYSVVHEEPKPLKEIKRNLPLELQQIISRALKKRSESRYSSAAEMLKDLRKYQDVLRAEELGAFNLRTLLRRIRKPQIAIPAVSLILVICLVAVWLFNRQANIRWARQEALPEIERLIEENWRDFTEPYKLAEKAEEYIPNDHKLAELFSKCSLNINIITEPQGAKIYMKEYKSPDKEWEYLGVSPIEDIRLPVGIFRWKMEKEGYETVMAASSTWDIGMGKKLLIPNDLMRVLAEKGSIPPGMVRITGAETPLGKLDDFYIDKYEVTNKQYKEFIDSGGFRNREYWKHEFINDGRVLTWQEAMAEFLDQTGRPGPATWQAGDYPKGQDDYPVSGISWHEAAAYAEFVEKSLPTGYHWGIARGEYTPLIMWPQLGGNAIFAPFSNFKGDGPAPVGSHQGMTSYGAYDMAGNVREWCWNKAQKGRLIRGGAWNDNTYMFKHWSQAPPFDRSSKNGFRCALYPDPEKIPESAFQMAKSGETRDFYKEKPVPDSIFQVYKEQFSYDKTDLNARVESRDESSERWIQEEITFDAAYGGERIIAYLFLPKNTAPPYQTVIYFPGSQAVFRNSSKDLDSCNEFKVFLSFIVKNGRAALYPVYKGTMERRDDALAPIHSGDNSHLFTEYLIQLVKDFKRCIDYLETRQDIDSNKLAYYGMSWGGLFGAIIPAVEDRLKASVLVGGGLRGRARPEADQINYVTRVKTPTLMINGKYDTLFPYETSIRPMFDLLGTLDEHKKLKLYETDHIPPRNEFIKETLAWLDRYLGPVK
;
A
#
# COMPACT_ATOMS: atom_id res chain seq x y z
N PHE A 1 -44.56 -13.41 -0.93
CA PHE A 1 -45.72 -12.57 -0.61
C PHE A 1 -46.47 -13.19 0.55
N PRO A 2 -46.92 -12.43 1.57
CA PRO A 2 -46.74 -10.98 1.84
C PRO A 2 -45.67 -10.75 2.94
N GLN A 3 -44.82 -9.73 2.97
CA GLN A 3 -44.99 -8.26 3.05
C GLN A 3 -45.77 -7.74 4.29
N ASP A 4 -45.11 -6.83 4.99
CA ASP A 4 -45.50 -5.98 6.13
C ASP A 4 -45.72 -6.64 7.51
N THR A 5 -44.89 -6.32 8.50
CA THR A 5 -45.06 -5.06 9.25
C THR A 5 -43.74 -4.52 9.80
N ARG A 6 -43.25 -3.41 9.23
CA ARG A 6 -42.30 -2.49 9.89
C ARG A 6 -43.10 -1.50 10.74
N LEU A 7 -42.68 -1.28 11.98
CA LEU A 7 -43.15 -0.19 12.84
C LEU A 7 -41.95 0.32 13.66
N ILE A 8 -41.29 1.35 13.14
CA ILE A 8 -40.14 2.03 13.79
C ILE A 8 -40.52 3.43 14.33
N GLU A 9 -41.82 3.70 14.51
CA GLU A 9 -42.32 4.99 15.02
C GLU A 9 -42.54 5.03 16.54
N GLU A 10 -42.77 3.90 17.23
CA GLU A 10 -43.07 3.91 18.68
C GLU A 10 -41.83 4.03 19.58
N VAL A 11 -40.63 3.68 19.11
CA VAL A 11 -39.42 3.66 19.95
C VAL A 11 -38.79 5.05 20.11
N PHE A 12 -39.06 5.98 19.17
CA PHE A 12 -38.36 7.27 19.07
C PHE A 12 -39.26 8.51 19.12
N GLY A 13 -40.56 8.35 19.41
CA GLY A 13 -41.44 9.44 19.85
C GLY A 13 -41.47 10.68 18.95
N THR A 14 -42.18 10.62 17.82
CA THR A 14 -42.67 11.83 17.14
C THR A 14 -44.17 11.70 16.91
N SER A 15 -44.95 12.53 17.60
CA SER A 15 -46.41 12.55 17.53
C SER A 15 -46.93 13.26 16.28
N SER A 16 -47.84 12.63 15.54
CA SER A 16 -48.96 13.32 14.88
C SER A 16 -50.16 12.37 14.76
N GLY A 17 -51.29 12.76 15.35
CA GLY A 17 -52.39 11.88 15.79
C GLY A 17 -53.26 11.20 14.73
N HIS A 18 -53.83 10.06 15.12
CA HIS A 18 -55.29 9.82 15.17
C HIS A 18 -55.60 8.57 16.02
N CYS A 19 -56.76 8.60 16.69
CA CYS A 19 -57.28 7.52 17.54
C CYS A 19 -57.53 6.22 16.78
N ASP A 20 -57.10 5.09 17.33
CA ASP A 20 -57.93 3.91 17.63
C ASP A 20 -57.08 2.86 18.38
N ASP A 21 -57.61 2.38 19.50
CA ASP A 21 -56.97 1.43 20.43
C ASP A 21 -57.20 -0.02 19.98
N PRO A 22 -56.19 -0.91 20.01
CA PRO A 22 -56.44 -2.34 20.20
C PRO A 22 -55.62 -2.96 21.34
N ALA A 23 -56.29 -3.89 22.03
CA ALA A 23 -55.91 -4.72 23.17
C ALA A 23 -54.53 -5.46 23.08
N PRO A 24 -53.98 -5.94 24.22
CA PRO A 24 -52.56 -6.30 24.35
C PRO A 24 -52.26 -7.68 23.73
N GLY A 25 -51.63 -7.67 22.57
CA GLY A 25 -50.93 -8.80 21.98
C GLY A 25 -49.52 -8.36 21.61
N THR A 26 -48.50 -9.05 22.12
CA THR A 26 -47.08 -8.77 21.95
C THR A 26 -46.73 -8.64 20.46
N ARG A 27 -46.74 -7.41 19.92
CA ARG A 27 -46.27 -7.14 18.55
C ARG A 27 -44.77 -7.44 18.52
N ILE A 28 -44.39 -8.45 17.76
CA ILE A 28 -42.98 -8.78 17.54
C ILE A 28 -42.35 -7.62 16.78
N ARG A 29 -41.43 -6.90 17.44
CA ARG A 29 -40.70 -5.77 16.84
C ARG A 29 -39.38 -6.29 16.27
N TYR A 30 -39.21 -6.21 14.95
CA TYR A 30 -37.94 -6.56 14.30
C TYR A 30 -37.13 -5.30 14.01
N PHE A 31 -35.81 -5.39 14.16
CA PHE A 31 -34.85 -4.36 13.77
C PHE A 31 -33.68 -5.05 13.05
N GLY A 32 -33.61 -4.90 11.72
CA GLY A 32 -32.72 -5.72 10.89
C GLY A 32 -32.98 -7.21 11.09
N ASP A 33 -31.92 -7.97 11.37
CA ASP A 33 -31.98 -9.41 11.67
C ASP A 33 -32.30 -9.73 13.15
N TYR A 34 -32.65 -8.73 13.96
CA TYR A 34 -32.91 -8.90 15.38
C TYR A 34 -34.39 -8.81 15.72
N GLN A 35 -34.86 -9.76 16.51
CA GLN A 35 -36.18 -9.70 17.14
C GLN A 35 -36.05 -9.03 18.51
N LEU A 36 -36.53 -7.79 18.65
CA LEU A 36 -36.55 -7.08 19.93
C LEU A 36 -37.60 -7.71 20.85
N LEU A 37 -37.17 -8.13 22.03
CA LEU A 37 -38.01 -8.81 23.02
C LEU A 37 -38.52 -7.84 24.08
N GLU A 38 -37.62 -7.14 24.77
CA GLU A 38 -37.94 -6.19 25.85
C GLU A 38 -36.86 -5.12 26.03
N GLU A 39 -37.23 -3.95 26.55
CA GLU A 39 -36.27 -2.92 26.96
C GLU A 39 -35.68 -3.29 28.32
N ILE A 40 -34.36 -3.45 28.40
CA ILE A 40 -33.66 -3.86 29.63
C ILE A 40 -32.90 -2.70 30.31
N GLY A 41 -32.79 -1.55 29.65
CA GLY A 41 -32.20 -0.36 30.26
C GLY A 41 -32.35 0.90 29.41
N ARG A 42 -32.51 2.05 30.07
CA ARG A 42 -32.55 3.38 29.44
C ARG A 42 -31.79 4.39 30.29
N GLY A 43 -30.92 5.17 29.67
CA GLY A 43 -30.17 6.24 30.34
C GLY A 43 -29.51 7.22 29.37
N GLY A 44 -28.72 8.15 29.89
CA GLY A 44 -28.05 9.20 29.09
C GLY A 44 -26.98 8.71 28.11
N MET A 45 -26.63 7.42 28.15
CA MET A 45 -25.65 6.77 27.26
C MET A 45 -26.30 5.82 26.24
N GLY A 46 -27.64 5.69 26.24
CA GLY A 46 -28.35 4.84 25.29
C GLY A 46 -29.58 4.13 25.84
N ILE A 47 -30.31 3.50 24.92
CA ILE A 47 -31.44 2.60 25.20
C ILE A 47 -30.98 1.18 24.84
N VAL A 48 -31.15 0.22 25.75
CA VAL A 48 -30.72 -1.17 25.57
C VAL A 48 -31.93 -2.09 25.54
N TYR A 49 -32.03 -2.89 24.49
CA TYR A 49 -33.07 -3.91 24.31
C TYR A 49 -32.45 -5.31 24.40
N LYS A 50 -33.13 -6.24 25.09
CA LYS A 50 -32.90 -7.67 24.89
C LYS A 50 -33.50 -8.08 23.56
N ALA A 51 -32.74 -8.77 22.74
CA ALA A 51 -33.17 -9.23 21.43
C ALA A 51 -32.73 -10.68 21.18
N GLU A 52 -33.35 -11.32 20.18
CA GLU A 52 -32.89 -12.57 19.60
C GLU A 52 -32.31 -12.32 18.21
N ASP A 53 -31.06 -12.73 18.01
CA ASP A 53 -30.43 -12.78 16.70
C ASP A 53 -31.11 -13.88 15.87
N THR A 54 -31.87 -13.50 14.85
CA THR A 54 -32.69 -14.46 14.10
C THR A 54 -31.86 -15.40 13.22
N LYS A 55 -30.61 -15.03 12.90
CA LYS A 55 -29.67 -15.83 12.11
C LYS A 55 -28.91 -16.83 12.97
N LEU A 56 -28.32 -16.37 14.08
CA LEU A 56 -27.50 -17.21 14.96
C LEU A 56 -28.29 -17.88 16.10
N LYS A 57 -29.59 -17.55 16.25
CA LYS A 57 -30.49 -18.11 17.27
C LYS A 57 -29.94 -17.98 18.69
N ARG A 58 -29.43 -16.79 19.02
CA ARG A 58 -28.88 -16.45 20.35
C ARG A 58 -29.51 -15.18 20.90
N SER A 59 -29.54 -15.05 22.23
CA SER A 59 -29.96 -13.82 22.88
C SER A 59 -28.81 -12.80 22.91
N VAL A 60 -29.11 -11.57 22.51
CA VAL A 60 -28.17 -10.43 22.48
C VAL A 60 -28.79 -9.23 23.17
N ALA A 61 -27.96 -8.27 23.58
CA ALA A 61 -28.39 -6.95 24.00
C ALA A 61 -28.05 -5.93 22.89
N LEU A 62 -29.04 -5.18 22.40
CA LEU A 62 -28.86 -4.13 21.41
C LEU A 62 -28.91 -2.77 22.10
N LYS A 63 -27.79 -2.04 22.09
CA LYS A 63 -27.71 -0.67 22.59
C LYS A 63 -27.85 0.31 21.43
N PHE A 64 -28.68 1.33 21.61
CA PHE A 64 -28.96 2.41 20.66
C PHE A 64 -28.66 3.77 21.29
N LEU A 65 -28.36 4.77 20.46
CA LEU A 65 -28.35 6.15 20.92
C LEU A 65 -29.76 6.64 21.32
N PRO A 66 -29.89 7.48 22.36
CA PRO A 66 -31.17 8.10 22.70
C PRO A 66 -31.70 8.95 21.54
N PRO A 67 -33.03 9.06 21.33
CA PRO A 67 -33.64 9.82 20.24
C PRO A 67 -33.08 11.24 20.07
N GLU A 68 -32.76 11.89 21.19
CA GLU A 68 -32.26 13.27 21.26
C GLU A 68 -30.81 13.42 20.73
N LEU A 69 -30.05 12.32 20.67
CA LEU A 69 -28.65 12.29 20.24
C LEU A 69 -28.44 11.63 18.87
N ILE A 70 -29.48 11.08 18.25
CA ILE A 70 -29.39 10.44 16.91
C ILE A 70 -28.96 11.43 15.82
N GLN A 71 -29.22 12.73 15.97
CA GLN A 71 -28.79 13.74 15.00
C GLN A 71 -27.46 14.42 15.37
N ASN A 72 -26.83 14.00 16.47
CA ASN A 72 -25.57 14.56 16.94
C ASN A 72 -24.40 13.70 16.46
N GLU A 73 -23.72 14.16 15.40
CA GLU A 73 -22.58 13.46 14.82
C GLU A 73 -21.43 13.21 15.81
N GLU A 74 -21.17 14.14 16.75
CA GLU A 74 -20.16 13.94 17.81
C GLU A 74 -20.57 12.81 18.78
N ALA A 75 -21.88 12.62 19.01
CA ALA A 75 -22.39 11.53 19.83
C ALA A 75 -22.32 10.17 19.09
N LYS A 76 -22.60 10.15 17.79
CA LYS A 76 -22.43 8.97 16.91
C LYS A 76 -20.98 8.52 16.83
N GLU A 77 -20.06 9.43 16.54
CA GLU A 77 -18.62 9.10 16.45
C GLU A 77 -18.11 8.50 17.77
N ARG A 78 -18.53 9.06 18.91
CA ARG A 78 -18.19 8.51 20.22
C ARG A 78 -18.79 7.14 20.48
N PHE A 79 -20.04 6.94 20.07
CA PHE A 79 -20.74 5.66 20.20
C PHE A 79 -20.04 4.56 19.39
N VAL A 80 -19.60 4.87 18.17
CA VAL A 80 -18.82 3.96 17.33
C VAL A 80 -17.44 3.68 17.92
N LEU A 81 -16.74 4.71 18.37
CA LEU A 81 -15.41 4.57 18.98
C LEU A 81 -15.44 3.75 20.27
N GLU A 82 -16.49 3.89 21.07
CA GLU A 82 -16.73 3.09 22.28
C GLU A 82 -16.88 1.60 21.93
N ALA A 83 -17.70 1.28 20.93
CA ALA A 83 -17.90 -0.09 20.47
C ALA A 83 -16.62 -0.72 19.91
N GLN A 84 -15.89 0.01 19.06
CA GLN A 84 -14.63 -0.47 18.46
C GLN A 84 -13.58 -0.78 19.51
N THR A 85 -13.47 0.09 20.53
CA THR A 85 -12.50 -0.09 21.61
C THR A 85 -12.88 -1.28 22.50
N ALA A 86 -14.16 -1.46 22.81
CA ALA A 86 -14.64 -2.61 23.57
C ALA A 86 -14.56 -3.93 22.77
N ALA A 87 -14.79 -3.90 21.45
CA ALA A 87 -14.69 -5.06 20.57
C ALA A 87 -13.25 -5.61 20.46
N ALA A 88 -12.23 -4.77 20.68
CA ALA A 88 -10.83 -5.20 20.75
C ALA A 88 -10.52 -6.04 22.00
N LEU A 89 -11.43 -6.14 22.97
CA LEU A 89 -11.25 -6.86 24.22
C LEU A 89 -12.02 -8.17 24.23
N SER A 90 -11.33 -9.26 24.54
CA SER A 90 -11.92 -10.59 24.71
C SER A 90 -11.46 -11.15 26.04
N HIS A 91 -12.31 -11.04 27.05
CA HIS A 91 -12.02 -11.49 28.41
C HIS A 91 -13.31 -11.97 29.10
N PRO A 92 -13.28 -13.04 29.92
CA PRO A 92 -14.46 -13.52 30.63
C PRO A 92 -15.16 -12.46 31.49
N ASN A 93 -14.41 -11.49 32.01
CA ASN A 93 -14.89 -10.40 32.87
C ASN A 93 -15.13 -9.06 32.15
N ILE A 94 -15.11 -9.04 30.81
CA ILE A 94 -15.53 -7.90 29.99
C ILE A 94 -16.72 -8.34 29.13
N CYS A 95 -17.71 -7.46 28.96
CA CYS A 95 -18.83 -7.73 28.04
C CYS A 95 -18.34 -7.83 26.59
N THR A 96 -18.72 -8.91 25.91
CA THR A 96 -18.32 -9.11 24.52
C THR A 96 -19.21 -8.30 23.58
N ILE A 97 -18.61 -7.46 22.74
CA ILE A 97 -19.31 -6.84 21.60
C ILE A 97 -19.32 -7.84 20.44
N HIS A 98 -20.50 -8.12 19.89
CA HIS A 98 -20.68 -9.01 18.76
C HIS A 98 -20.57 -8.27 17.43
N GLU A 99 -21.19 -7.10 17.35
CA GLU A 99 -21.13 -6.23 16.17
C GLU A 99 -21.51 -4.79 16.50
N ILE A 100 -21.14 -3.90 15.59
CA ILE A 100 -21.67 -2.55 15.49
C ILE A 100 -22.10 -2.34 14.04
N ASP A 101 -23.32 -1.86 13.86
CA ASP A 101 -23.86 -1.60 12.53
C ASP A 101 -24.87 -0.43 12.57
N GLU A 102 -25.35 -0.03 11.41
CA GLU A 102 -26.35 1.01 11.23
C GLU A 102 -27.48 0.51 10.34
N GLU A 103 -28.69 0.45 10.89
CA GLU A 103 -29.89 0.05 10.15
C GLU A 103 -30.92 1.19 10.25
N GLU A 104 -31.52 1.56 9.12
CA GLU A 104 -32.49 2.67 9.01
C GLU A 104 -32.00 4.01 9.62
N GLY A 105 -30.71 4.33 9.47
CA GLY A 105 -30.12 5.58 9.97
C GLY A 105 -29.87 5.60 11.49
N LYS A 106 -29.94 4.43 12.15
CA LYS A 106 -29.77 4.28 13.60
C LYS A 106 -28.63 3.33 13.89
N SER A 107 -27.53 3.89 14.37
CA SER A 107 -26.38 3.10 14.82
C SER A 107 -26.74 2.31 16.08
N PHE A 108 -26.34 1.04 16.12
CA PHE A 108 -26.55 0.16 17.26
C PHE A 108 -25.32 -0.70 17.54
N ILE A 109 -25.20 -1.17 18.78
CA ILE A 109 -24.17 -2.11 19.20
C ILE A 109 -24.87 -3.37 19.67
N ALA A 110 -24.62 -4.50 19.02
CA ALA A 110 -25.05 -5.79 19.51
C ALA A 110 -23.95 -6.38 20.41
N MET A 111 -24.32 -6.71 21.64
CA MET A 111 -23.41 -7.24 22.64
C MET A 111 -24.01 -8.46 23.35
N GLU A 112 -23.16 -9.15 24.11
CA GLU A 112 -23.55 -10.29 24.95
C GLU A 112 -24.71 -9.91 25.89
N CYS A 113 -25.79 -10.68 25.88
CA CYS A 113 -26.86 -10.53 26.86
C CYS A 113 -26.46 -11.22 28.18
N VAL A 114 -25.95 -10.46 29.14
CA VAL A 114 -25.52 -10.99 30.44
C VAL A 114 -26.72 -11.22 31.35
N GLU A 115 -27.08 -12.48 31.58
CA GLU A 115 -28.15 -12.85 32.50
C GLU A 115 -27.68 -12.73 33.97
N GLY A 116 -28.20 -11.73 34.68
CA GLY A 116 -27.81 -11.41 36.05
C GLY A 116 -28.41 -10.10 36.53
N GLN A 117 -27.86 -9.55 37.62
CA GLN A 117 -28.24 -8.22 38.13
C GLN A 117 -27.01 -7.31 38.18
N THR A 118 -27.21 -5.99 38.09
CA THR A 118 -26.11 -5.03 38.29
C THR A 118 -25.58 -5.12 39.72
N LEU A 119 -24.29 -4.87 39.90
CA LEU A 119 -23.66 -4.84 41.21
C LEU A 119 -24.32 -3.77 42.10
N ARG A 120 -24.75 -2.65 41.51
CA ARG A 120 -25.56 -1.64 42.21
C ARG A 120 -26.84 -2.21 42.81
N ALA A 121 -27.66 -2.91 42.02
CA ALA A 121 -28.89 -3.53 42.52
C ALA A 121 -28.62 -4.59 43.61
N LYS A 122 -27.44 -5.22 43.56
CA LYS A 122 -26.98 -6.15 44.60
C LYS A 122 -26.62 -5.42 45.91
N ILE A 123 -25.89 -4.31 45.83
CA ILE A 123 -25.49 -3.49 46.98
C ILE A 123 -26.70 -2.80 47.63
N GLU A 124 -27.72 -2.42 46.86
CA GLU A 124 -28.96 -1.80 47.38
C GLU A 124 -29.73 -2.75 48.33
N LYS A 125 -29.49 -4.07 48.25
CA LYS A 125 -30.05 -5.07 49.20
C LYS A 125 -29.28 -5.13 50.53
N GLY A 126 -28.08 -4.54 50.59
CA GLY A 126 -27.21 -4.51 51.75
C GLY A 126 -25.73 -4.68 51.39
N PRO A 127 -24.81 -4.41 52.33
CA PRO A 127 -23.38 -4.68 52.15
C PRO A 127 -23.10 -6.16 51.88
N LEU A 128 -22.09 -6.44 51.05
CA LEU A 128 -21.71 -7.80 50.65
C LEU A 128 -20.75 -8.46 51.65
N GLU A 129 -20.72 -9.79 51.64
CA GLU A 129 -19.78 -10.59 52.43
C GLU A 129 -18.36 -10.51 51.88
N LEU A 130 -17.38 -10.71 52.76
CA LEU A 130 -15.97 -10.47 52.46
C LEU A 130 -15.48 -11.29 51.27
N ASP A 131 -15.79 -12.59 51.23
CA ASP A 131 -15.34 -13.49 50.16
C ASP A 131 -15.94 -13.09 48.81
N GLU A 132 -17.20 -12.69 48.81
CA GLU A 132 -17.90 -12.23 47.62
C GLU A 132 -17.32 -10.90 47.09
N VAL A 133 -16.98 -9.97 47.99
CA VAL A 133 -16.29 -8.72 47.62
C VAL A 133 -14.94 -9.01 46.97
N LEU A 134 -14.16 -9.94 47.52
CA LEU A 134 -12.85 -10.31 46.99
C LEU A 134 -12.98 -10.97 45.62
N ASP A 135 -13.91 -11.90 45.47
CA ASP A 135 -14.15 -12.61 44.21
C ASP A 135 -14.58 -11.64 43.09
N ILE A 136 -15.47 -10.69 43.39
CA ILE A 136 -15.88 -9.65 42.42
C ILE A 136 -14.71 -8.71 42.11
N ALA A 137 -13.97 -8.26 43.12
CA ALA A 137 -12.85 -7.33 42.94
C ALA A 137 -11.71 -7.94 42.10
N ILE A 138 -11.39 -9.23 42.32
CA ILE A 138 -10.40 -9.98 41.54
C ILE A 138 -10.85 -10.05 40.07
N GLN A 139 -12.10 -10.44 39.81
CA GLN A 139 -12.64 -10.55 38.46
C GLN A 139 -12.66 -9.20 37.71
N VAL A 140 -13.03 -8.11 38.38
CA VAL A 140 -12.99 -6.77 37.79
C VAL A 140 -11.55 -6.32 37.55
N ALA A 141 -10.62 -6.59 38.47
CA ALA A 141 -9.20 -6.27 38.29
C ALA A 141 -8.56 -7.07 37.13
N GLU A 142 -8.96 -8.32 36.90
CA GLU A 142 -8.54 -9.13 35.75
C GLU A 142 -9.03 -8.52 34.42
N GLY A 143 -10.30 -8.11 34.37
CA GLY A 143 -10.83 -7.38 33.21
C GLY A 143 -10.08 -6.08 32.95
N LEU A 144 -9.84 -5.27 33.99
CA LEU A 144 -9.09 -4.02 33.87
C LEU A 144 -7.64 -4.24 33.45
N GLU A 145 -6.97 -5.28 33.95
CA GLU A 145 -5.62 -5.63 33.51
C GLU A 145 -5.56 -5.92 32.01
N GLU A 146 -6.52 -6.71 31.50
CA GLU A 146 -6.59 -7.02 30.07
C GLU A 146 -6.83 -5.76 29.23
N ALA A 147 -7.72 -4.86 29.67
CA ALA A 147 -7.93 -3.57 29.01
C ALA A 147 -6.65 -2.71 29.01
N HIS A 148 -5.99 -2.59 30.16
CA HIS A 148 -4.78 -1.77 30.33
C HIS A 148 -3.60 -2.29 29.51
N LYS A 149 -3.45 -3.61 29.32
CA LYS A 149 -2.42 -4.20 28.45
C LYS A 149 -2.56 -3.78 26.99
N LYS A 150 -3.78 -3.51 26.53
CA LYS A 150 -4.06 -3.01 25.18
C LYS A 150 -4.08 -1.48 25.10
N GLY A 151 -3.63 -0.78 26.16
CA GLY A 151 -3.60 0.68 26.22
C GLY A 151 -4.99 1.33 26.38
N ILE A 152 -6.02 0.54 26.71
CA ILE A 152 -7.40 1.01 26.84
C ILE A 152 -7.69 1.32 28.31
N ILE A 153 -8.15 2.54 28.60
CA ILE A 153 -8.57 2.98 29.94
C ILE A 153 -10.09 3.09 29.95
N HIS A 154 -10.77 2.48 30.93
CA HIS A 154 -12.23 2.41 30.96
C HIS A 154 -12.90 3.74 31.34
N ARG A 155 -12.35 4.48 32.31
CA ARG A 155 -12.74 5.84 32.72
C ARG A 155 -14.12 6.01 33.37
N ASP A 156 -14.94 4.96 33.48
CA ASP A 156 -16.31 5.00 34.04
C ASP A 156 -16.67 3.74 34.83
N ILE A 157 -15.70 3.17 35.56
CA ILE A 157 -15.95 2.03 36.45
C ILE A 157 -16.84 2.46 37.62
N LYS A 158 -18.01 1.82 37.76
CA LYS A 158 -19.00 2.05 38.81
C LYS A 158 -19.86 0.80 39.01
N SER A 159 -20.53 0.68 40.15
CA SER A 159 -21.37 -0.49 40.45
C SER A 159 -22.54 -0.70 39.47
N ALA A 160 -22.98 0.35 38.77
CA ALA A 160 -24.00 0.23 37.73
C ALA A 160 -23.48 -0.37 36.40
N ASN A 161 -22.17 -0.30 36.14
CA ASN A 161 -21.54 -0.82 34.92
C ASN A 161 -20.84 -2.18 35.17
N ILE A 162 -21.18 -2.86 36.26
CA ILE A 162 -20.69 -4.21 36.56
C ILE A 162 -21.90 -5.12 36.72
N MET A 163 -22.01 -6.14 35.88
CA MET A 163 -23.05 -7.17 35.98
C MET A 163 -22.51 -8.39 36.74
N VAL A 164 -23.33 -8.96 37.61
CA VAL A 164 -23.00 -10.20 38.33
C VAL A 164 -24.03 -11.25 37.98
N THR A 165 -23.58 -12.34 37.36
CA THR A 165 -24.44 -13.49 36.99
C THR A 165 -24.82 -14.30 38.22
N GLU A 166 -25.83 -15.17 38.09
CA GLU A 166 -26.23 -16.10 39.18
C GLU A 166 -25.08 -17.03 39.61
N LYS A 167 -24.13 -17.30 38.71
CA LYS A 167 -22.94 -18.12 38.98
C LYS A 167 -21.80 -17.34 39.66
N GLY A 168 -22.01 -16.07 40.02
CA GLY A 168 -21.00 -15.23 40.66
C GLY A 168 -19.96 -14.64 39.70
N GLN A 169 -20.17 -14.71 38.39
CA GLN A 169 -19.26 -14.12 37.41
C GLN A 169 -19.53 -12.61 37.29
N ALA A 170 -18.50 -11.79 37.50
CA ALA A 170 -18.57 -10.34 37.31
C ALA A 170 -18.12 -9.96 35.89
N LYS A 171 -18.91 -9.14 35.20
CA LYS A 171 -18.62 -8.61 33.86
C LYS A 171 -18.69 -7.09 33.86
N VAL A 172 -17.61 -6.46 33.40
CA VAL A 172 -17.52 -5.01 33.20
C VAL A 172 -18.19 -4.63 31.88
N MET A 173 -19.06 -3.64 31.94
CA MET A 173 -19.89 -3.13 30.84
C MET A 173 -19.46 -1.70 30.46
N ASP A 174 -19.69 -1.31 29.20
CA ASP A 174 -19.66 0.09 28.72
C ASP A 174 -18.37 0.90 29.02
N PHE A 175 -17.42 0.90 28.08
CA PHE A 175 -16.20 1.73 28.17
C PHE A 175 -16.56 3.21 28.02
N GLY A 176 -16.34 4.03 29.07
CA GLY A 176 -16.76 5.44 29.14
C GLY A 176 -15.95 6.42 28.28
N LEU A 177 -15.65 6.07 27.04
CA LEU A 177 -14.81 6.82 26.10
C LEU A 177 -15.43 8.14 25.64
N ALA A 178 -16.74 8.32 25.85
CA ALA A 178 -17.47 9.55 25.57
C ALA A 178 -16.97 10.80 26.35
N LYS A 179 -16.04 10.67 27.30
CA LYS A 179 -15.63 11.73 28.23
C LYS A 179 -14.27 12.41 27.98
N VAL A 180 -13.51 12.13 26.91
CA VAL A 180 -12.15 12.73 26.79
C VAL A 180 -11.77 13.22 25.38
N LYS A 181 -11.84 14.54 25.18
CA LYS A 181 -10.71 15.49 24.97
C LYS A 181 -11.29 16.91 24.86
N GLY A 182 -10.84 17.84 25.71
CA GLY A 182 -10.92 19.29 25.44
C GLY A 182 -12.12 20.11 25.93
N ALA A 183 -13.18 19.54 26.50
CA ALA A 183 -14.30 20.31 27.05
C ALA A 183 -14.33 20.23 28.58
N THR A 184 -14.43 21.38 29.26
CA THR A 184 -14.68 21.49 30.70
C THR A 184 -15.87 20.61 31.08
N LEU A 185 -15.66 19.59 31.90
CA LEU A 185 -16.68 18.65 32.41
C LEU A 185 -17.86 19.34 33.14
N LEU A 186 -17.77 20.66 33.38
CA LEU A 186 -18.74 21.49 34.07
C LEU A 186 -19.95 21.94 33.23
N THR A 187 -19.97 21.73 31.90
CA THR A 187 -20.99 22.34 31.02
C THR A 187 -21.77 21.37 30.12
N ARG A 188 -21.92 20.09 30.48
CA ARG A 188 -22.80 19.17 29.74
C ARG A 188 -23.98 18.70 30.60
N GLU A 189 -25.19 19.03 30.16
CA GLU A 189 -26.44 18.42 30.62
C GLU A 189 -26.34 16.90 30.45
N GLY A 190 -26.31 16.14 31.56
CA GLY A 190 -26.35 14.67 31.51
C GLY A 190 -25.52 13.91 32.54
N THR A 191 -24.60 14.53 33.27
CA THR A 191 -23.98 13.88 34.44
C THR A 191 -24.97 13.86 35.59
N THR A 192 -25.31 12.68 36.08
CA THR A 192 -26.11 12.50 37.30
C THR A 192 -25.21 12.56 38.52
N LEU A 193 -25.70 13.17 39.61
CA LEU A 193 -25.06 13.26 40.94
C LEU A 193 -24.33 11.98 41.39
N GLY A 194 -24.90 10.80 41.10
CA GLY A 194 -24.35 9.50 41.49
C GLY A 194 -23.11 9.05 40.71
N THR A 195 -22.88 9.55 39.50
CA THR A 195 -21.72 9.14 38.66
C THR A 195 -20.43 9.86 39.08
N VAL A 196 -20.55 11.05 39.65
CA VAL A 196 -19.41 11.91 40.03
C VAL A 196 -18.59 11.32 41.18
N ALA A 197 -19.23 10.52 42.05
CA ALA A 197 -18.59 9.92 43.23
C ALA A 197 -17.53 8.86 42.93
N TYR A 198 -17.53 8.28 41.72
CA TYR A 198 -16.54 7.26 41.29
C TYR A 198 -15.35 7.87 40.54
N MET A 199 -15.41 9.16 40.20
CA MET A 199 -14.32 9.83 39.48
C MET A 199 -13.07 9.91 40.33
N SER A 200 -11.92 9.76 39.68
CA SER A 200 -10.62 10.01 40.29
C SER A 200 -10.38 11.52 40.51
N PRO A 201 -9.51 11.91 41.47
CA PRO A 201 -9.12 13.31 41.68
C PRO A 201 -8.60 14.02 40.42
N GLU A 202 -7.92 13.31 39.54
CA GLU A 202 -7.44 13.82 38.26
C GLU A 202 -8.58 14.04 37.26
N GLN A 203 -9.57 13.13 37.18
CA GLN A 203 -10.80 13.33 36.40
C GLN A 203 -11.61 14.53 36.92
N ALA A 204 -11.78 14.63 38.24
CA ALA A 204 -12.47 15.75 38.88
C ALA A 204 -11.79 17.10 38.63
N LYS A 205 -10.47 17.11 38.40
CA LYS A 205 -9.67 18.31 38.06
C LYS A 205 -9.54 18.55 36.55
N GLY A 206 -10.08 17.68 35.70
CA GLY A 206 -9.89 17.75 34.25
C GLY A 206 -8.44 17.57 33.79
N LYS A 207 -7.61 16.84 34.56
CA LYS A 207 -6.24 16.49 34.18
C LYS A 207 -6.21 15.25 33.28
N GLU A 208 -5.07 15.02 32.63
CA GLU A 208 -4.87 13.78 31.89
C GLU A 208 -5.00 12.55 32.82
N VAL A 209 -5.64 11.52 32.29
CA VAL A 209 -5.98 10.29 33.00
C VAL A 209 -5.18 9.13 32.44
N ASP A 210 -4.63 8.31 33.34
CA ASP A 210 -3.96 7.06 33.01
C ASP A 210 -4.75 5.87 33.59
N ASN A 211 -4.19 4.66 33.47
CA ASN A 211 -4.79 3.42 33.97
C ASN A 211 -5.05 3.43 35.50
N ARG A 212 -4.41 4.33 36.26
CA ARG A 212 -4.57 4.45 37.72
C ARG A 212 -5.87 5.15 38.11
N SER A 213 -6.56 5.78 37.16
CA SER A 213 -7.91 6.29 37.37
C SER A 213 -8.92 5.13 37.52
N ASP A 214 -8.80 4.06 36.73
CA ASP A 214 -9.68 2.88 36.87
C ASP A 214 -9.43 2.14 38.20
N ILE A 215 -8.17 2.11 38.66
CA ILE A 215 -7.77 1.55 39.97
C ILE A 215 -8.46 2.31 41.11
N TRP A 216 -8.50 3.64 41.02
CA TRP A 216 -9.23 4.47 41.98
C TRP A 216 -10.71 4.10 42.01
N SER A 217 -11.35 4.04 40.84
CA SER A 217 -12.77 3.74 40.72
C SER A 217 -13.11 2.32 41.22
N LEU A 218 -12.25 1.33 40.99
CA LEU A 218 -12.38 0.00 41.60
C LEU A 218 -12.28 0.08 43.15
N GLY A 219 -11.37 0.90 43.68
CA GLY A 219 -11.29 1.17 45.13
C GLY A 219 -12.59 1.76 45.69
N VAL A 220 -13.26 2.65 44.96
CA VAL A 220 -14.57 3.20 45.32
C VAL A 220 -15.64 2.10 45.31
N VAL A 221 -15.68 1.25 44.28
CA VAL A 221 -16.63 0.13 44.19
C VAL A 221 -16.41 -0.87 45.33
N MET A 222 -15.17 -1.20 45.68
CA MET A 222 -14.87 -2.08 46.82
C MET A 222 -15.32 -1.50 48.16
N TYR A 223 -15.11 -0.20 48.36
CA TYR A 223 -15.60 0.51 49.53
C TYR A 223 -17.13 0.45 49.61
N GLU A 224 -17.80 0.68 48.48
CA GLU A 224 -19.25 0.65 48.38
C GLU A 224 -19.81 -0.74 48.67
N MET A 225 -19.23 -1.81 48.10
CA MET A 225 -19.66 -3.19 48.38
C MET A 225 -19.56 -3.55 49.86
N LEU A 226 -18.50 -3.13 50.55
CA LEU A 226 -18.27 -3.50 51.96
C LEU A 226 -19.10 -2.69 52.95
N SER A 227 -19.50 -1.48 52.60
CA SER A 227 -20.19 -0.55 53.51
C SER A 227 -21.64 -0.27 53.13
N GLY A 228 -22.05 -0.63 51.91
CA GLY A 228 -23.32 -0.23 51.31
C GLY A 228 -23.41 1.27 51.01
N GLN A 229 -22.31 2.02 51.11
CA GLN A 229 -22.29 3.47 51.01
C GLN A 229 -21.06 3.97 50.24
N LEU A 230 -21.20 5.06 49.51
CA LEU A 230 -20.07 5.68 48.82
C LEU A 230 -19.07 6.35 49.80
N PRO A 231 -17.75 6.31 49.49
CA PRO A 231 -16.70 6.89 50.34
C PRO A 231 -16.72 8.42 50.41
N PHE A 232 -17.19 9.08 49.35
CA PHE A 232 -17.30 10.54 49.24
C PHE A 232 -18.77 10.91 49.01
N LYS A 233 -19.29 11.86 49.79
CA LYS A 233 -20.71 12.25 49.77
C LYS A 233 -20.85 13.76 49.84
N GLY A 234 -21.95 14.29 49.30
CA GLY A 234 -22.31 15.70 49.35
C GLY A 234 -23.71 15.93 48.78
N GLU A 235 -24.35 17.03 49.17
CA GLU A 235 -25.71 17.37 48.72
C GLU A 235 -25.77 17.87 47.28
N ARG A 236 -24.62 18.33 46.73
CA ARG A 236 -24.48 18.86 45.37
C ARG A 236 -23.23 18.29 44.71
N GLU A 237 -23.21 18.24 43.38
CA GLU A 237 -22.09 17.69 42.59
C GLU A 237 -20.76 18.37 42.92
N ALA A 238 -20.75 19.70 43.08
CA ALA A 238 -19.57 20.45 43.48
C ALA A 238 -19.02 20.02 44.85
N SER A 239 -19.89 19.67 45.81
CA SER A 239 -19.48 19.19 47.13
C SER A 239 -18.86 17.79 47.05
N ILE A 240 -19.41 16.92 46.19
CA ILE A 240 -18.86 15.58 45.95
C ILE A 240 -17.48 15.69 45.27
N LEU A 241 -17.34 16.52 44.23
CA LEU A 241 -16.05 16.78 43.57
C LEU A 241 -15.02 17.34 44.55
N TYR A 242 -15.43 18.26 45.43
CA TYR A 242 -14.55 18.79 46.47
C TYR A 242 -14.05 17.68 47.40
N SER A 243 -14.94 16.79 47.86
CA SER A 243 -14.61 15.65 48.73
C SER A 243 -13.68 14.65 48.02
N VAL A 244 -13.97 14.31 46.75
CA VAL A 244 -13.11 13.47 45.90
C VAL A 244 -11.70 14.06 45.79
N VAL A 245 -11.56 15.37 45.71
CA VAL A 245 -10.25 16.02 45.56
C VAL A 245 -9.50 16.23 46.89
N HIS A 246 -10.19 16.56 47.98
CA HIS A 246 -9.56 17.10 49.19
C HIS A 246 -9.77 16.28 50.47
N GLU A 247 -10.81 15.47 50.57
CA GLU A 247 -11.17 14.78 51.81
C GLU A 247 -10.77 13.31 51.77
N GLU A 248 -10.24 12.75 52.86
CA GLU A 248 -9.95 11.32 52.95
C GLU A 248 -11.23 10.53 53.29
N PRO A 249 -11.42 9.33 52.73
CA PRO A 249 -12.59 8.50 53.03
C PRO A 249 -12.54 8.02 54.48
N LYS A 250 -13.71 7.85 55.12
CA LYS A 250 -13.78 7.28 56.46
C LYS A 250 -13.21 5.86 56.46
N PRO A 251 -12.38 5.43 57.42
CA PRO A 251 -11.87 4.07 57.46
C PRO A 251 -13.01 3.05 57.55
N LEU A 252 -13.02 2.01 56.69
CA LEU A 252 -14.09 0.99 56.70
C LEU A 252 -14.14 0.23 58.03
N LYS A 253 -13.04 0.13 58.78
CA LYS A 253 -13.03 -0.45 60.14
C LYS A 253 -13.95 0.26 61.13
N GLU A 254 -14.23 1.54 60.91
CA GLU A 254 -15.18 2.31 61.73
C GLU A 254 -16.64 1.97 61.37
N ILE A 255 -16.88 1.41 60.18
CA ILE A 255 -18.20 1.03 59.64
C ILE A 255 -18.45 -0.48 59.83
N LYS A 256 -17.45 -1.33 59.57
CA LYS A 256 -17.47 -2.80 59.71
C LYS A 256 -16.30 -3.22 60.62
N ARG A 257 -16.56 -3.41 61.91
CA ARG A 257 -15.55 -3.70 62.95
C ARG A 257 -14.69 -4.95 62.72
N ASN A 258 -15.20 -5.92 61.96
CA ASN A 258 -14.52 -7.19 61.67
C ASN A 258 -13.78 -7.20 60.32
N LEU A 259 -13.48 -6.04 59.73
CA LEU A 259 -12.72 -5.97 58.47
C LEU A 259 -11.21 -6.19 58.72
N PRO A 260 -10.57 -7.17 58.05
CA PRO A 260 -9.13 -7.41 58.17
C PRO A 260 -8.28 -6.20 57.73
N LEU A 261 -7.10 -6.03 58.35
CA LEU A 261 -6.27 -4.84 58.15
C LEU A 261 -5.72 -4.77 56.72
N GLU A 262 -5.41 -5.92 56.15
CA GLU A 262 -4.80 -6.11 54.84
C GLU A 262 -5.74 -5.64 53.73
N LEU A 263 -7.03 -5.99 53.80
CA LEU A 263 -8.01 -5.52 52.82
C LEU A 263 -8.27 -4.01 52.94
N GLN A 264 -8.30 -3.48 54.17
CA GLN A 264 -8.37 -2.02 54.38
C GLN A 264 -7.17 -1.31 53.74
N GLN A 265 -5.96 -1.89 53.82
CA GLN A 265 -4.76 -1.32 53.21
C GLN A 265 -4.84 -1.30 51.68
N ILE A 266 -5.34 -2.36 51.06
CA ILE A 266 -5.54 -2.43 49.60
C ILE A 266 -6.49 -1.29 49.13
N ILE A 267 -7.65 -1.15 49.78
CA ILE A 267 -8.63 -0.11 49.44
C ILE A 267 -8.06 1.29 49.70
N SER A 268 -7.36 1.48 50.83
CA SER A 268 -6.76 2.78 51.18
C SER A 268 -5.61 3.18 50.24
N ARG A 269 -4.90 2.21 49.65
CA ARG A 269 -3.87 2.44 48.64
C ARG A 269 -4.48 2.80 47.29
N ALA A 270 -5.55 2.12 46.87
CA ALA A 270 -6.30 2.48 45.67
C ALA A 270 -6.90 3.90 45.74
N LEU A 271 -7.36 4.32 46.92
CA LEU A 271 -7.97 5.63 47.17
C LEU A 271 -6.97 6.74 47.57
N LYS A 272 -5.67 6.62 47.25
CA LYS A 272 -4.71 7.72 47.46
C LYS A 272 -4.95 8.87 46.50
N LYS A 273 -5.00 10.11 47.00
CA LYS A 273 -5.30 11.29 46.16
C LYS A 273 -4.28 11.52 45.03
N ARG A 274 -3.00 11.34 45.32
CA ARG A 274 -1.91 11.36 44.32
C ARG A 274 -1.88 10.03 43.57
N SER A 275 -1.97 10.07 42.24
CA SER A 275 -2.02 8.85 41.42
C SER A 275 -0.74 8.02 41.54
N GLU A 276 0.42 8.65 41.73
CA GLU A 276 1.72 7.98 41.90
C GLU A 276 1.84 7.22 43.23
N SER A 277 0.94 7.51 44.18
CA SER A 277 0.86 6.81 45.46
C SER A 277 -0.13 5.62 45.44
N ARG A 278 -0.82 5.41 44.32
CA ARG A 278 -1.71 4.25 44.10
C ARG A 278 -0.91 3.05 43.61
N TYR A 279 -1.62 1.97 43.29
CA TYR A 279 -1.05 0.89 42.49
C TYR A 279 -0.63 1.43 41.11
N SER A 280 0.51 0.97 40.63
CA SER A 280 1.04 1.37 39.32
C SER A 280 0.23 0.77 38.16
N SER A 281 -0.40 -0.40 38.38
CA SER A 281 -1.20 -1.14 37.41
C SER A 281 -2.29 -1.98 38.09
N ALA A 282 -3.33 -2.36 37.34
CA ALA A 282 -4.36 -3.29 37.83
C ALA A 282 -3.76 -4.66 38.20
N ALA A 283 -2.73 -5.12 37.48
CA ALA A 283 -1.98 -6.35 37.80
C ALA A 283 -1.34 -6.30 39.20
N GLU A 284 -0.82 -5.14 39.61
CA GLU A 284 -0.23 -4.98 40.95
C GLU A 284 -1.30 -5.09 42.05
N MET A 285 -2.47 -4.47 41.84
CA MET A 285 -3.60 -4.58 42.76
C MET A 285 -4.16 -6.01 42.81
N LEU A 286 -4.29 -6.66 41.65
CA LEU A 286 -4.72 -8.05 41.52
C LEU A 286 -3.80 -9.01 42.28
N LYS A 287 -2.49 -8.78 42.25
CA LYS A 287 -1.51 -9.57 43.00
C LYS A 287 -1.74 -9.49 44.51
N ASP A 288 -2.00 -8.31 45.04
CA ASP A 288 -2.29 -8.13 46.47
C ASP A 288 -3.65 -8.77 46.86
N LEU A 289 -4.67 -8.64 46.00
CA LEU A 289 -5.98 -9.27 46.21
C LEU A 289 -5.89 -10.81 46.23
N ARG A 290 -5.20 -11.42 45.26
CA ARG A 290 -5.00 -12.88 45.20
C ARG A 290 -4.15 -13.39 46.35
N LYS A 291 -3.07 -12.68 46.70
CA LYS A 291 -2.24 -13.03 47.87
C LYS A 291 -3.09 -13.09 49.14
N TYR A 292 -4.02 -12.15 49.30
CA TYR A 292 -4.93 -12.16 50.43
C TYR A 292 -5.92 -13.34 50.38
N GLN A 293 -6.49 -13.66 49.20
CA GLN A 293 -7.35 -14.84 49.00
C GLN A 293 -6.62 -16.17 49.29
N ASP A 294 -5.35 -16.28 48.91
CA ASP A 294 -4.53 -17.48 49.17
C ASP A 294 -4.22 -17.67 50.66
N VAL A 295 -4.01 -16.58 51.41
CA VAL A 295 -3.83 -16.65 52.87
C VAL A 295 -5.11 -17.13 53.56
N LEU A 296 -6.29 -16.65 53.14
CA LEU A 296 -7.58 -17.13 53.65
C LEU A 296 -7.78 -18.63 53.38
N ARG A 297 -7.47 -19.10 52.16
CA ARG A 297 -7.60 -20.53 51.79
C ARG A 297 -6.56 -21.42 52.47
N ALA A 298 -5.36 -20.91 52.77
CA ALA A 298 -4.30 -21.65 53.45
C ALA A 298 -4.59 -21.86 54.95
N GLU A 299 -5.41 -21.00 55.57
CA GLU A 299 -5.89 -21.18 56.95
C GLU A 299 -7.04 -22.22 57.05
N GLU A 300 -7.81 -22.45 55.97
CA GLU A 300 -8.88 -23.47 55.92
C GLU A 300 -8.37 -24.90 55.67
N LEU A 301 -7.19 -25.07 55.06
CA LEU A 301 -6.65 -26.37 54.61
C LEU A 301 -5.46 -26.86 55.47
N GLY A 302 -5.69 -27.01 56.78
CA GLY A 302 -4.70 -27.44 57.76
C GLY A 302 -3.86 -28.69 57.39
N ALA A 303 -2.54 -28.48 57.28
CA ALA A 303 -1.41 -29.40 57.51
C ALA A 303 -1.43 -30.83 56.90
N PHE A 304 -0.72 -31.02 55.77
CA PHE A 304 -0.29 -32.35 55.31
C PHE A 304 1.17 -32.65 55.68
N ASN A 305 1.38 -33.78 56.36
CA ASN A 305 2.64 -34.16 57.02
C ASN A 305 3.59 -34.91 56.05
N LEU A 306 4.53 -34.19 55.42
CA LEU A 306 5.51 -34.69 54.43
C LEU A 306 6.50 -35.75 54.96
N ARG A 307 6.58 -35.98 56.27
CA ARG A 307 7.58 -36.87 56.88
C ARG A 307 7.28 -38.36 56.73
N THR A 308 6.06 -38.76 56.41
CA THR A 308 5.67 -40.18 56.22
C THR A 308 5.91 -40.70 54.80
N LEU A 309 5.95 -39.83 53.78
CA LEU A 309 6.13 -40.23 52.38
C LEU A 309 7.59 -40.60 52.05
N LEU A 310 8.55 -39.88 52.62
CA LEU A 310 9.98 -40.05 52.35
C LEU A 310 10.56 -41.38 52.86
N ARG A 311 9.86 -42.10 53.75
CA ARG A 311 10.37 -43.35 54.34
C ARG A 311 10.10 -44.60 53.49
N ARG A 312 9.19 -44.54 52.50
CA ARG A 312 8.81 -45.68 51.64
C ARG A 312 9.60 -45.81 50.32
N ILE A 313 10.34 -44.78 49.91
CA ILE A 313 11.00 -44.69 48.58
C ILE A 313 12.37 -45.44 48.50
N ARG A 314 12.87 -46.01 49.60
CA ARG A 314 14.21 -46.66 49.65
C ARG A 314 14.31 -48.11 49.13
N LYS A 315 13.25 -48.70 48.55
CA LYS A 315 13.32 -50.07 47.98
C LYS A 315 13.53 -50.02 46.45
N PRO A 316 14.55 -50.71 45.88
CA PRO A 316 14.89 -50.61 44.45
C PRO A 316 13.77 -51.07 43.51
N GLN A 317 12.88 -51.97 43.98
CA GLN A 317 11.72 -52.47 43.24
C GLN A 317 10.63 -51.40 42.99
N ILE A 318 10.63 -50.29 43.74
CA ILE A 318 9.68 -49.16 43.59
C ILE A 318 10.39 -47.94 43.00
N ALA A 319 11.69 -47.76 43.27
CA ALA A 319 12.46 -46.61 42.81
C ALA A 319 12.65 -46.56 41.29
N ILE A 320 12.91 -47.69 40.63
CA ILE A 320 13.13 -47.73 39.16
C ILE A 320 11.87 -47.34 38.36
N PRO A 321 10.67 -47.91 38.61
CA PRO A 321 9.46 -47.47 37.93
C PRO A 321 9.05 -46.04 38.31
N ALA A 322 9.30 -45.59 39.55
CA ALA A 322 9.03 -44.21 39.95
C ALA A 322 9.94 -43.20 39.24
N VAL A 323 11.24 -43.50 39.08
CA VAL A 323 12.18 -42.66 38.33
C VAL A 323 11.84 -42.65 36.84
N SER A 324 11.45 -43.80 36.27
CA SER A 324 11.00 -43.88 34.88
C SER A 324 9.73 -43.07 34.64
N LEU A 325 8.76 -43.13 35.56
CA LEU A 325 7.55 -42.32 35.53
C LEU A 325 7.84 -40.83 35.66
N ILE A 326 8.77 -40.43 36.54
CA ILE A 326 9.22 -39.05 36.67
C ILE A 326 9.90 -38.58 35.37
N LEU A 327 10.75 -39.41 34.75
CA LEU A 327 11.37 -39.10 33.46
C LEU A 327 10.33 -38.91 32.35
N VAL A 328 9.32 -39.77 32.27
CA VAL A 328 8.20 -39.62 31.31
C VAL A 328 7.40 -38.34 31.60
N ILE A 329 7.10 -38.04 32.87
CA ILE A 329 6.39 -36.81 33.25
C ILE A 329 7.24 -35.57 32.90
N CYS A 330 8.55 -35.59 33.14
CA CYS A 330 9.45 -34.52 32.75
C CYS A 330 9.52 -34.35 31.23
N LEU A 331 9.60 -35.44 30.46
CA LEU A 331 9.59 -35.40 28.99
C LEU A 331 8.25 -34.85 28.46
N VAL A 332 7.13 -35.26 29.02
CA VAL A 332 5.79 -34.73 28.68
C VAL A 332 5.67 -33.27 29.09
N ALA A 333 6.19 -32.87 30.24
CA ALA A 333 6.18 -31.47 30.69
C ALA A 333 7.04 -30.57 29.80
N VAL A 334 8.24 -31.02 29.40
CA VAL A 334 9.09 -30.32 28.43
C VAL A 334 8.41 -30.23 27.06
N TRP A 335 7.78 -31.32 26.60
CA TRP A 335 7.02 -31.31 25.36
C TRP A 335 5.82 -30.35 25.42
N LEU A 336 5.06 -30.35 26.50
CA LEU A 336 3.94 -29.42 26.73
C LEU A 336 4.42 -27.96 26.83
N PHE A 337 5.55 -27.72 27.50
CA PHE A 337 6.13 -26.38 27.62
C PHE A 337 6.65 -25.85 26.28
N ASN A 338 7.35 -26.69 25.51
CA ASN A 338 7.80 -26.35 24.16
C ASN A 338 6.61 -26.13 23.22
N ARG A 339 5.58 -26.97 23.30
CA ARG A 339 4.33 -26.79 22.55
C ARG A 339 3.63 -25.48 22.92
N GLN A 340 3.53 -25.15 24.20
CA GLN A 340 2.97 -23.85 24.63
C GLN A 340 3.86 -22.67 24.23
N ALA A 341 5.18 -22.82 24.24
CA ALA A 341 6.10 -21.79 23.74
C ALA A 341 5.91 -21.53 22.25
N ASN A 342 5.79 -22.58 21.43
CA ASN A 342 5.56 -22.45 19.98
C ASN A 342 4.18 -21.87 19.67
N ILE A 343 3.14 -22.22 20.43
CA ILE A 343 1.81 -21.59 20.30
C ILE A 343 1.87 -20.11 20.68
N ARG A 344 2.62 -19.76 21.73
CA ARG A 344 2.83 -18.36 22.12
C ARG A 344 3.60 -17.59 21.05
N TRP A 345 4.70 -18.15 20.53
CA TRP A 345 5.44 -17.59 19.39
C TRP A 345 4.51 -17.37 18.20
N ALA A 346 3.73 -18.38 17.79
CA ALA A 346 2.83 -18.27 16.66
C ALA A 346 1.83 -17.12 16.85
N ARG A 347 1.19 -17.01 18.03
CA ARG A 347 0.16 -15.99 18.28
C ARG A 347 0.68 -14.59 18.59
N GLN A 348 1.79 -14.48 19.33
CA GLN A 348 2.29 -13.20 19.86
C GLN A 348 3.39 -12.59 19.01
N GLU A 349 4.08 -13.39 18.18
CA GLU A 349 5.16 -12.93 17.33
C GLU A 349 4.83 -13.15 15.84
N ALA A 350 4.46 -14.39 15.45
CA ALA A 350 4.26 -14.70 14.03
C ALA A 350 3.03 -14.02 13.44
N LEU A 351 1.85 -14.09 14.06
CA LEU A 351 0.63 -13.46 13.51
C LEU A 351 0.77 -11.93 13.34
N PRO A 352 1.25 -11.15 14.34
CA PRO A 352 1.46 -9.71 14.15
C PRO A 352 2.50 -9.41 13.07
N GLU A 353 3.55 -10.22 12.96
CA GLU A 353 4.56 -10.05 11.92
C GLU A 353 4.02 -10.36 10.52
N ILE A 354 3.20 -11.40 10.36
CA ILE A 354 2.50 -11.71 9.11
C ILE A 354 1.61 -10.52 8.71
N GLU A 355 0.86 -9.95 9.65
CA GLU A 355 0.00 -8.79 9.41
C GLU A 355 0.82 -7.57 8.97
N ARG A 356 1.92 -7.26 9.68
CA ARG A 356 2.87 -6.19 9.30
C ARG A 356 3.42 -6.40 7.88
N LEU A 357 3.87 -7.61 7.56
CA LEU A 357 4.42 -7.95 6.24
C LEU A 357 3.37 -7.81 5.13
N ILE A 358 2.11 -8.16 5.41
CA ILE A 358 1.00 -7.98 4.46
C ILE A 358 0.72 -6.49 4.22
N GLU A 359 0.74 -5.66 5.28
CA GLU A 359 0.53 -4.21 5.19
C GLU A 359 1.69 -3.50 4.45
N GLU A 360 2.92 -3.95 4.63
CA GLU A 360 4.10 -3.35 4.00
C GLU A 360 4.23 -3.64 2.51
N ASN A 361 3.82 -4.84 2.07
CA ASN A 361 4.08 -5.30 0.71
C ASN A 361 2.88 -6.04 0.10
N TRP A 362 2.04 -5.31 -0.62
CA TRP A 362 0.85 -5.87 -1.28
C TRP A 362 1.11 -6.70 -2.55
N ARG A 363 2.37 -6.85 -3.02
CA ARG A 363 2.69 -7.44 -4.34
C ARG A 363 3.28 -8.85 -4.28
N ASP A 364 3.82 -9.25 -3.14
CA ASP A 364 4.53 -10.50 -2.98
C ASP A 364 4.38 -10.97 -1.52
N PHE A 365 3.45 -11.90 -1.33
CA PHE A 365 3.11 -12.43 -0.02
C PHE A 365 3.83 -13.76 0.28
N THR A 366 4.93 -14.06 -0.41
CA THR A 366 5.69 -15.30 -0.20
C THR A 366 6.25 -15.42 1.22
N GLU A 367 6.80 -14.33 1.76
CA GLU A 367 7.35 -14.29 3.13
C GLU A 367 6.27 -14.42 4.21
N PRO A 368 5.19 -13.60 4.21
CA PRO A 368 4.10 -13.79 5.17
C PRO A 368 3.43 -15.16 5.05
N TYR A 369 3.33 -15.72 3.83
CA TYR A 369 2.81 -17.08 3.64
C TYR A 369 3.66 -18.17 4.30
N LYS A 370 4.99 -18.16 4.11
CA LYS A 370 5.88 -19.15 4.75
C LYS A 370 5.84 -19.07 6.27
N LEU A 371 5.72 -17.86 6.80
CA LEU A 371 5.55 -17.65 8.23
C LEU A 371 4.19 -18.18 8.71
N ALA A 372 3.13 -17.99 7.91
CA ALA A 372 1.80 -18.54 8.17
C ALA A 372 1.77 -20.09 8.13
N GLU A 373 2.41 -20.73 7.15
CA GLU A 373 2.55 -22.20 7.10
C GLU A 373 3.25 -22.74 8.35
N LYS A 374 4.35 -22.11 8.75
CA LYS A 374 5.06 -22.50 9.97
C LYS A 374 4.22 -22.28 11.24
N ALA A 375 3.38 -21.25 11.26
CA ALA A 375 2.45 -21.02 12.36
C ALA A 375 1.33 -22.08 12.39
N GLU A 376 0.84 -22.49 11.22
CA GLU A 376 -0.22 -23.50 11.06
C GLU A 376 0.14 -24.85 11.71
N GLU A 377 1.42 -25.25 11.70
CA GLU A 377 1.91 -26.44 12.41
C GLU A 377 1.54 -26.46 13.91
N TYR A 378 1.41 -25.28 14.53
CA TYR A 378 1.14 -25.12 15.97
C TYR A 378 -0.28 -24.65 16.28
N ILE A 379 -0.90 -23.88 15.39
CA ILE A 379 -2.22 -23.26 15.56
C ILE A 379 -3.15 -23.46 14.33
N PRO A 380 -3.40 -24.70 13.87
CA PRO A 380 -4.06 -24.98 12.59
C PRO A 380 -5.52 -24.53 12.48
N ASN A 381 -6.22 -24.33 13.60
CA ASN A 381 -7.64 -23.93 13.64
C ASN A 381 -7.83 -22.49 14.16
N ASP A 382 -6.78 -21.66 14.10
CA ASP A 382 -6.85 -20.29 14.60
C ASP A 382 -7.51 -19.36 13.57
N HIS A 383 -8.58 -18.68 13.98
CA HIS A 383 -9.36 -17.81 13.09
C HIS A 383 -8.53 -16.67 12.50
N LYS A 384 -7.60 -16.09 13.28
CA LYS A 384 -6.76 -15.00 12.78
C LYS A 384 -5.75 -15.51 11.76
N LEU A 385 -5.20 -16.71 11.97
CA LEU A 385 -4.33 -17.36 10.98
C LEU A 385 -5.10 -17.64 9.68
N ALA A 386 -6.33 -18.15 9.76
CA ALA A 386 -7.18 -18.38 8.59
C ALA A 386 -7.50 -17.08 7.83
N GLU A 387 -7.79 -15.99 8.55
CA GLU A 387 -7.96 -14.65 7.97
C GLU A 387 -6.68 -14.14 7.29
N LEU A 388 -5.51 -14.39 7.86
CA LEU A 388 -4.24 -13.99 7.24
C LEU A 388 -3.92 -14.83 6.00
N PHE A 389 -4.21 -16.14 6.02
CA PHE A 389 -4.10 -17.00 4.84
C PHE A 389 -4.98 -16.52 3.69
N SER A 390 -6.22 -16.07 3.95
CA SER A 390 -7.09 -15.56 2.88
C SER A 390 -6.59 -14.26 2.25
N LYS A 391 -5.67 -13.54 2.92
CA LYS A 391 -5.00 -12.34 2.39
C LYS A 391 -3.69 -12.66 1.66
N CYS A 392 -2.91 -13.64 2.14
CA CYS A 392 -1.58 -13.94 1.63
C CYS A 392 -1.50 -15.13 0.67
N SER A 393 -2.56 -15.93 0.54
CA SER A 393 -2.60 -17.14 -0.30
C SER A 393 -3.89 -17.27 -1.10
N LEU A 394 -3.82 -18.04 -2.18
CA LEU A 394 -4.97 -18.43 -2.99
C LEU A 394 -4.87 -19.91 -3.33
N ASN A 395 -6.02 -20.54 -3.51
CA ASN A 395 -6.09 -21.88 -4.05
C ASN A 395 -6.21 -21.80 -5.57
N ILE A 396 -5.35 -22.52 -6.30
CA ILE A 396 -5.36 -22.55 -7.76
C ILE A 396 -5.32 -24.00 -8.27
N ASN A 397 -5.70 -24.18 -9.53
CA ASN A 397 -5.50 -25.43 -10.26
C ASN A 397 -4.26 -25.35 -11.15
N ILE A 398 -3.49 -26.44 -11.23
CA ILE A 398 -2.33 -26.57 -12.12
C ILE A 398 -2.57 -27.74 -13.06
N ILE A 399 -2.76 -27.44 -14.35
CA ILE A 399 -3.16 -28.39 -15.38
C ILE A 399 -2.12 -28.39 -16.49
N THR A 400 -1.70 -29.58 -16.92
CA THR A 400 -0.91 -29.72 -18.15
C THR A 400 -1.65 -30.57 -19.17
N GLU A 401 -1.39 -30.30 -20.45
CA GLU A 401 -1.86 -31.11 -21.57
C GLU A 401 -0.66 -31.65 -22.37
N PRO A 402 -0.42 -32.98 -22.40
CA PRO A 402 -1.12 -34.00 -21.62
C PRO A 402 -0.85 -33.90 -20.12
N GLN A 403 -1.74 -34.48 -19.32
CA GLN A 403 -1.61 -34.60 -17.87
C GLN A 403 -0.46 -35.55 -17.48
N GLY A 404 -0.08 -35.59 -16.20
CA GLY A 404 0.96 -36.47 -15.69
C GLY A 404 2.37 -35.88 -15.77
N ALA A 405 2.49 -34.56 -15.69
CA ALA A 405 3.77 -33.85 -15.67
C ALA A 405 4.18 -33.50 -14.25
N LYS A 406 5.46 -33.67 -13.91
CA LYS A 406 6.03 -33.21 -12.64
C LYS A 406 6.08 -31.70 -12.62
N ILE A 407 5.52 -31.09 -11.58
CA ILE A 407 5.40 -29.65 -11.42
C ILE A 407 6.38 -29.17 -10.37
N TYR A 408 7.15 -28.13 -10.73
CA TYR A 408 8.07 -27.47 -9.85
C TYR A 408 7.87 -25.96 -9.88
N MET A 409 8.13 -25.31 -8.75
CA MET A 409 8.00 -23.87 -8.58
C MET A 409 9.21 -23.28 -7.85
N LYS A 410 9.52 -22.01 -8.08
CA LYS A 410 10.34 -21.18 -7.19
C LYS A 410 10.02 -19.70 -7.35
N GLU A 411 10.36 -18.90 -6.35
CA GLU A 411 10.19 -17.45 -6.38
C GLU A 411 10.86 -16.83 -7.62
N TYR A 412 10.17 -15.91 -8.30
CA TYR A 412 10.73 -15.26 -9.49
C TYR A 412 11.99 -14.46 -9.18
N LYS A 413 12.01 -13.78 -8.02
CA LYS A 413 13.11 -12.93 -7.59
C LYS A 413 14.36 -13.69 -7.14
N SER A 414 14.25 -15.00 -6.96
CA SER A 414 15.30 -15.86 -6.42
C SER A 414 15.66 -16.96 -7.44
N PRO A 415 16.20 -16.62 -8.62
CA PRO A 415 16.45 -17.59 -9.69
C PRO A 415 17.45 -18.68 -9.30
N ASP A 416 18.34 -18.43 -8.34
CA ASP A 416 19.36 -19.39 -7.89
C ASP A 416 18.86 -20.37 -6.82
N LYS A 417 17.63 -20.19 -6.30
CA LYS A 417 17.04 -21.14 -5.37
C LYS A 417 16.75 -22.48 -6.07
N GLU A 418 16.84 -23.54 -5.27
CA GLU A 418 16.41 -24.88 -5.66
C GLU A 418 14.93 -24.91 -6.04
N TRP A 419 14.59 -25.83 -6.93
CA TRP A 419 13.22 -26.05 -7.36
C TRP A 419 12.42 -26.77 -6.27
N GLU A 420 11.27 -26.20 -5.90
CA GLU A 420 10.30 -26.84 -5.03
C GLU A 420 9.40 -27.76 -5.83
N TYR A 421 9.27 -29.03 -5.44
CA TYR A 421 8.40 -29.99 -6.10
C TYR A 421 6.99 -29.94 -5.52
N LEU A 422 5.99 -29.69 -6.36
CA LEU A 422 4.59 -29.54 -5.93
C LEU A 422 3.75 -30.80 -6.15
N GLY A 423 4.10 -31.63 -7.13
CA GLY A 423 3.34 -32.85 -7.45
C GLY A 423 3.31 -33.17 -8.94
N VAL A 424 2.29 -33.94 -9.34
CA VAL A 424 2.06 -34.37 -10.72
C VAL A 424 0.72 -33.83 -11.20
N SER A 425 0.68 -33.21 -12.38
CA SER A 425 -0.56 -32.64 -12.94
C SER A 425 -1.62 -33.72 -13.30
N PRO A 426 -2.93 -33.41 -13.19
CA PRO A 426 -3.49 -32.17 -12.67
C PRO A 426 -3.36 -32.09 -11.15
N ILE A 427 -3.05 -30.90 -10.65
CA ILE A 427 -3.08 -30.59 -9.21
C ILE A 427 -4.27 -29.64 -9.01
N GLU A 428 -5.28 -30.10 -8.28
CA GLU A 428 -6.49 -29.32 -8.01
C GLU A 428 -6.40 -28.67 -6.62
N ASP A 429 -6.94 -27.45 -6.49
CA ASP A 429 -7.13 -26.75 -5.22
C ASP A 429 -5.86 -26.62 -4.35
N ILE A 430 -4.68 -26.42 -4.97
CA ILE A 430 -3.43 -26.24 -4.21
C ILE A 430 -3.34 -24.80 -3.69
N ARG A 431 -3.20 -24.66 -2.36
CA ARG A 431 -3.00 -23.36 -1.68
C ARG A 431 -1.58 -22.89 -1.89
N LEU A 432 -1.40 -21.78 -2.62
CA LEU A 432 -0.09 -21.18 -2.90
C LEU A 432 -0.05 -19.71 -2.47
N PRO A 433 1.15 -19.17 -2.18
CA PRO A 433 1.30 -17.75 -1.88
C PRO A 433 0.86 -16.90 -3.07
N VAL A 434 0.25 -15.75 -2.77
CA VAL A 434 -0.02 -14.70 -3.76
C VAL A 434 1.32 -14.06 -4.15
N GLY A 435 1.74 -14.29 -5.39
CA GLY A 435 3.03 -13.81 -5.86
C GLY A 435 3.29 -14.18 -7.31
N ILE A 436 4.55 -14.01 -7.73
CA ILE A 436 5.02 -14.30 -9.09
C ILE A 436 6.14 -15.32 -9.00
N PHE A 437 5.99 -16.39 -9.77
CA PHE A 437 6.85 -17.57 -9.67
C PHE A 437 7.40 -17.99 -11.02
N ARG A 438 8.53 -18.69 -10.96
CA ARG A 438 9.08 -19.49 -12.04
C ARG A 438 8.54 -20.89 -11.89
N TRP A 439 8.15 -21.47 -13.02
CA TRP A 439 7.54 -22.77 -13.10
C TRP A 439 8.37 -23.64 -14.03
N LYS A 440 8.52 -24.91 -13.64
CA LYS A 440 9.14 -25.95 -14.46
C LYS A 440 8.21 -27.15 -14.50
N MET A 441 7.92 -27.63 -15.71
CA MET A 441 7.09 -28.82 -15.93
C MET A 441 7.87 -29.85 -16.72
N GLU A 442 7.95 -31.07 -16.19
CA GLU A 442 8.72 -32.18 -16.78
C GLU A 442 7.82 -33.40 -16.99
N LYS A 443 7.79 -33.91 -18.24
CA LYS A 443 7.12 -35.16 -18.58
C LYS A 443 7.97 -35.94 -19.57
N GLU A 444 8.12 -37.23 -19.34
CA GLU A 444 8.86 -38.11 -20.25
C GLU A 444 8.21 -38.11 -21.64
N GLY A 445 9.04 -38.00 -22.69
CA GLY A 445 8.58 -37.88 -24.08
C GLY A 445 8.19 -36.46 -24.52
N TYR A 446 8.20 -35.48 -23.61
CA TYR A 446 7.82 -34.09 -23.89
C TYR A 446 8.97 -33.13 -23.57
N GLU A 447 8.95 -31.94 -24.18
CA GLU A 447 9.86 -30.85 -23.86
C GLU A 447 9.61 -30.30 -22.46
N THR A 448 10.69 -29.92 -21.77
CA THR A 448 10.58 -29.24 -20.48
C THR A 448 10.06 -27.83 -20.68
N VAL A 449 8.93 -27.51 -20.05
CA VAL A 449 8.38 -26.15 -20.09
C VAL A 449 8.93 -25.35 -18.92
N MET A 450 9.49 -24.18 -19.25
CA MET A 450 9.93 -23.16 -18.31
C MET A 450 9.04 -21.93 -18.51
N ALA A 451 8.45 -21.40 -17.45
CA ALA A 451 7.49 -20.29 -17.56
C ALA A 451 7.51 -19.38 -16.33
N ALA A 452 7.13 -18.13 -16.51
CA ALA A 452 6.78 -17.22 -15.43
C ALA A 452 5.25 -17.09 -15.31
N SER A 453 4.70 -17.09 -14.11
CA SER A 453 3.27 -16.83 -13.91
C SER A 453 2.98 -16.36 -12.49
N SER A 454 1.96 -15.52 -12.33
CA SER A 454 1.37 -15.23 -11.03
C SER A 454 0.39 -16.33 -10.62
N THR A 455 0.21 -16.50 -9.31
CA THR A 455 -0.85 -17.34 -8.70
C THR A 455 -2.20 -16.60 -8.61
N TRP A 456 -2.24 -15.34 -9.04
CA TRP A 456 -3.41 -14.47 -8.89
C TRP A 456 -3.62 -13.54 -10.09
N ASP A 457 -4.85 -13.04 -10.23
CA ASP A 457 -5.29 -12.01 -11.18
C ASP A 457 -6.24 -11.00 -10.48
N ILE A 458 -6.67 -9.96 -11.19
CA ILE A 458 -7.58 -8.92 -10.71
C ILE A 458 -8.93 -9.08 -11.43
N GLY A 459 -10.01 -9.31 -10.67
CA GLY A 459 -11.37 -9.40 -11.24
C GLY A 459 -11.85 -8.09 -11.89
N MET A 460 -12.80 -8.17 -12.84
CA MET A 460 -13.45 -7.00 -13.44
C MET A 460 -14.18 -6.18 -12.35
N GLY A 461 -13.50 -5.17 -11.79
CA GLY A 461 -13.92 -4.44 -10.60
C GLY A 461 -12.79 -3.81 -9.76
N LYS A 462 -11.52 -3.99 -10.16
CA LYS A 462 -10.31 -3.28 -9.67
C LYS A 462 -9.91 -3.41 -8.18
N LYS A 463 -10.52 -4.27 -7.35
CA LYS A 463 -10.09 -4.42 -5.94
C LYS A 463 -10.07 -5.84 -5.35
N LEU A 464 -10.41 -6.89 -6.10
CA LEU A 464 -10.40 -8.26 -5.56
C LEU A 464 -9.31 -9.11 -6.22
N LEU A 465 -8.43 -9.68 -5.39
CA LEU A 465 -7.50 -10.74 -5.79
C LEU A 465 -8.31 -12.00 -6.10
N ILE A 466 -8.17 -12.54 -7.31
CA ILE A 466 -8.81 -13.80 -7.71
C ILE A 466 -7.74 -14.84 -8.05
N PRO A 467 -8.00 -16.14 -7.82
CA PRO A 467 -7.14 -17.23 -8.27
C PRO A 467 -6.81 -17.13 -9.77
N ASN A 468 -5.55 -17.40 -10.13
CA ASN A 468 -5.12 -17.54 -11.52
C ASN A 468 -4.62 -18.97 -11.77
N ASP A 469 -5.50 -19.80 -12.34
CA ASP A 469 -5.20 -21.19 -12.67
C ASP A 469 -4.10 -21.29 -13.73
N LEU A 470 -3.17 -22.23 -13.51
CA LEU A 470 -2.03 -22.44 -14.38
C LEU A 470 -2.31 -23.58 -15.36
N MET A 471 -2.61 -23.25 -16.60
CA MET A 471 -2.73 -24.21 -17.69
C MET A 471 -1.53 -24.13 -18.65
N ARG A 472 -0.92 -25.28 -18.98
CA ARG A 472 0.20 -25.37 -19.94
C ARG A 472 0.11 -26.57 -20.88
N VAL A 473 0.36 -26.36 -22.16
CA VAL A 473 0.46 -27.44 -23.15
C VAL A 473 1.93 -27.84 -23.32
N LEU A 474 2.23 -29.13 -23.20
CA LEU A 474 3.57 -29.69 -23.38
C LEU A 474 3.71 -30.17 -24.82
N ALA A 475 4.78 -29.73 -25.47
CA ALA A 475 5.13 -30.18 -26.82
C ALA A 475 5.86 -31.51 -26.76
N GLU A 476 5.62 -32.41 -27.71
CA GLU A 476 6.40 -33.64 -27.83
C GLU A 476 7.87 -33.32 -28.08
N LYS A 477 8.77 -34.15 -27.56
CA LYS A 477 10.21 -33.93 -27.70
C LYS A 477 10.61 -33.85 -29.17
N GLY A 478 11.31 -32.78 -29.55
CA GLY A 478 11.71 -32.52 -30.93
C GLY A 478 10.64 -31.87 -31.82
N SER A 479 9.44 -31.59 -31.31
CA SER A 479 8.39 -30.87 -32.06
C SER A 479 8.60 -29.35 -32.09
N ILE A 480 9.33 -28.79 -31.11
CA ILE A 480 9.69 -27.38 -31.09
C ILE A 480 10.97 -27.19 -31.95
N PRO A 481 11.00 -26.22 -32.88
CA PRO A 481 12.20 -25.92 -33.63
C PRO A 481 13.42 -25.63 -32.72
N PRO A 482 14.63 -26.11 -33.08
CA PRO A 482 15.82 -25.92 -32.25
C PRO A 482 16.05 -24.45 -31.88
N GLY A 483 16.28 -24.20 -30.59
CA GLY A 483 16.55 -22.85 -30.06
C GLY A 483 15.32 -21.95 -29.91
N MET A 484 14.11 -22.43 -30.20
CA MET A 484 12.87 -21.67 -30.05
C MET A 484 12.05 -22.11 -28.82
N VAL A 485 11.06 -21.29 -28.46
CA VAL A 485 10.02 -21.62 -27.49
C VAL A 485 8.65 -21.49 -28.14
N ARG A 486 7.70 -22.33 -27.71
CA ARG A 486 6.29 -22.23 -28.14
C ARG A 486 5.60 -21.12 -27.35
N ILE A 487 4.92 -20.24 -28.06
CA ILE A 487 4.10 -19.18 -27.49
C ILE A 487 2.64 -19.53 -27.75
N THR A 488 1.85 -19.61 -26.68
CA THR A 488 0.41 -19.76 -26.81
C THR A 488 -0.20 -18.46 -27.34
N GLY A 489 -1.06 -18.57 -28.34
CA GLY A 489 -1.79 -17.46 -28.92
C GLY A 489 -2.63 -16.70 -27.90
N ALA A 490 -3.06 -15.49 -28.27
CA ALA A 490 -3.83 -14.62 -27.38
C ALA A 490 -4.88 -13.79 -28.15
N GLU A 491 -5.93 -13.38 -27.45
CA GLU A 491 -6.84 -12.35 -27.92
C GLU A 491 -6.15 -10.99 -27.91
N THR A 492 -6.17 -10.29 -29.05
CA THR A 492 -5.54 -8.99 -29.22
C THR A 492 -6.56 -7.97 -29.75
N PRO A 493 -6.27 -6.66 -29.74
CA PRO A 493 -7.11 -5.67 -30.41
C PRO A 493 -7.32 -5.91 -31.92
N LEU A 494 -6.52 -6.78 -32.54
CA LEU A 494 -6.66 -7.18 -33.94
C LEU A 494 -7.52 -8.46 -34.12
N GLY A 495 -7.99 -9.06 -33.03
CA GLY A 495 -8.56 -10.41 -32.99
C GLY A 495 -7.58 -11.43 -32.40
N LYS A 496 -8.01 -12.70 -32.40
CA LYS A 496 -7.20 -13.83 -31.93
C LYS A 496 -6.01 -14.08 -32.85
N LEU A 497 -4.81 -14.15 -32.27
CA LEU A 497 -3.62 -14.68 -32.93
C LEU A 497 -3.34 -16.10 -32.41
N ASP A 498 -3.05 -17.02 -33.31
CA ASP A 498 -2.79 -18.43 -33.00
C ASP A 498 -1.38 -18.66 -32.40
N ASP A 499 -1.11 -19.89 -31.99
CA ASP A 499 0.19 -20.32 -31.48
C ASP A 499 1.31 -20.15 -32.52
N PHE A 500 2.49 -19.76 -32.03
CA PHE A 500 3.68 -19.59 -32.87
C PHE A 500 4.94 -19.93 -32.08
N TYR A 501 6.08 -19.96 -32.77
CA TYR A 501 7.39 -20.15 -32.14
C TYR A 501 8.22 -18.87 -32.24
N ILE A 502 9.03 -18.61 -31.22
CA ILE A 502 9.97 -17.49 -31.22
C ILE A 502 11.31 -17.96 -30.67
N ASP A 503 12.41 -17.40 -31.17
CA ASP A 503 13.73 -17.71 -30.63
C ASP A 503 13.76 -17.43 -29.12
N LYS A 504 14.31 -18.41 -28.38
CA LYS A 504 14.42 -18.35 -26.92
C LYS A 504 15.28 -17.16 -26.48
N TYR A 505 16.32 -16.88 -27.25
CA TYR A 505 17.29 -15.80 -27.05
C TYR A 505 17.38 -14.94 -28.31
N GLU A 506 18.07 -13.80 -28.21
CA GLU A 506 18.44 -12.97 -29.36
C GLU A 506 19.43 -13.73 -30.28
N VAL A 507 19.48 -13.36 -31.57
CA VAL A 507 20.44 -13.96 -32.51
C VAL A 507 21.86 -13.60 -32.09
N THR A 508 22.75 -14.58 -31.99
CA THR A 508 24.14 -14.36 -31.54
C THR A 508 25.06 -13.91 -32.68
N ASN A 509 26.21 -13.32 -32.33
CA ASN A 509 27.26 -12.99 -33.30
C ASN A 509 27.73 -14.23 -34.07
N LYS A 510 27.85 -15.39 -33.41
CA LYS A 510 28.21 -16.66 -34.05
C LYS A 510 27.19 -17.08 -35.12
N GLN A 511 25.91 -17.05 -34.78
CA GLN A 511 24.83 -17.36 -35.73
C GLN A 511 24.82 -16.39 -36.91
N TYR A 512 24.99 -15.08 -36.64
CA TYR A 512 25.05 -14.07 -37.69
C TYR A 512 26.30 -14.22 -38.57
N LYS A 513 27.43 -14.68 -38.01
CA LYS A 513 28.65 -14.98 -38.77
C LYS A 513 28.42 -16.11 -39.77
N GLU A 514 27.67 -17.14 -39.40
CA GLU A 514 27.30 -18.24 -40.32
C GLU A 514 26.50 -17.73 -41.52
N PHE A 515 25.60 -16.75 -41.33
CA PHE A 515 24.90 -16.07 -42.43
C PHE A 515 25.88 -15.35 -43.37
N ILE A 516 26.85 -14.61 -42.84
CA ILE A 516 27.85 -13.90 -43.66
C ILE A 516 28.71 -14.90 -44.44
N ASP A 517 29.21 -15.94 -43.77
CA ASP A 517 30.10 -16.94 -44.35
C ASP A 517 29.41 -17.76 -45.43
N SER A 518 28.11 -18.03 -45.26
CA SER A 518 27.25 -18.65 -46.26
C SER A 518 26.89 -17.73 -47.42
N GLY A 519 27.42 -16.50 -47.44
CA GLY A 519 27.22 -15.55 -48.53
C GLY A 519 25.96 -14.69 -48.40
N GLY A 520 25.48 -14.43 -47.19
CA GLY A 520 24.29 -13.61 -46.93
C GLY A 520 24.30 -12.24 -47.62
N PHE A 521 25.44 -11.56 -47.64
CA PHE A 521 25.63 -10.27 -48.34
C PHE A 521 25.87 -10.41 -49.87
N ARG A 522 25.99 -11.64 -50.38
CA ARG A 522 26.22 -11.95 -51.80
C ARG A 522 24.99 -12.55 -52.49
N ASN A 523 24.12 -13.21 -51.74
CA ASN A 523 22.88 -13.78 -52.25
C ASN A 523 21.73 -12.76 -52.16
N ARG A 524 21.21 -12.32 -53.31
CA ARG A 524 20.10 -11.35 -53.39
C ARG A 524 18.75 -11.93 -52.94
N GLU A 525 18.59 -13.25 -52.93
CA GLU A 525 17.31 -13.90 -52.62
C GLU A 525 16.84 -13.65 -51.17
N TYR A 526 17.78 -13.39 -50.26
CA TYR A 526 17.48 -13.05 -48.87
C TYR A 526 16.99 -11.59 -48.71
N TRP A 527 17.26 -10.72 -49.67
CA TRP A 527 16.97 -9.28 -49.55
C TRP A 527 15.63 -8.92 -50.22
N LYS A 528 14.53 -9.40 -49.64
CA LYS A 528 13.17 -9.31 -50.23
C LYS A 528 12.49 -7.94 -50.12
N HIS A 529 13.04 -7.02 -49.33
CA HIS A 529 12.43 -5.73 -49.02
C HIS A 529 13.10 -4.56 -49.73
N GLU A 530 12.30 -3.58 -50.13
CA GLU A 530 12.81 -2.35 -50.73
C GLU A 530 13.68 -1.54 -49.74
N PHE A 531 14.79 -1.01 -50.25
CA PHE A 531 15.72 -0.18 -49.51
C PHE A 531 15.29 1.28 -49.58
N ILE A 532 14.63 1.78 -48.54
CA ILE A 532 14.21 3.18 -48.46
C ILE A 532 15.00 3.87 -47.34
N ASN A 533 15.80 4.87 -47.70
CA ASN A 533 16.54 5.72 -46.77
C ASN A 533 16.17 7.19 -47.00
N ASP A 534 15.69 7.88 -45.96
CA ASP A 534 15.20 9.27 -46.04
C ASP A 534 14.26 9.58 -47.23
N GLY A 535 13.37 8.62 -47.55
CA GLY A 535 12.41 8.75 -48.65
C GLY A 535 12.97 8.46 -50.05
N ARG A 536 14.27 8.17 -50.18
CA ARG A 536 14.90 7.71 -51.42
C ARG A 536 14.96 6.19 -51.47
N VAL A 537 14.52 5.62 -52.60
CA VAL A 537 14.72 4.21 -52.92
C VAL A 537 16.16 4.00 -53.39
N LEU A 538 16.88 3.07 -52.76
CA LEU A 538 18.26 2.69 -53.09
C LEU A 538 18.27 1.39 -53.90
N THR A 539 19.23 1.28 -54.81
CA THR A 539 19.55 0.01 -55.47
C THR A 539 20.19 -0.96 -54.47
N TRP A 540 20.17 -2.27 -54.78
CA TRP A 540 20.83 -3.27 -53.94
C TRP A 540 22.32 -2.96 -53.73
N GLN A 541 23.04 -2.49 -54.76
CA GLN A 541 24.46 -2.14 -54.64
C GLN A 541 24.68 -0.93 -53.72
N GLU A 542 23.85 0.10 -53.82
CA GLU A 542 23.89 1.26 -52.93
C GLU A 542 23.59 0.85 -51.48
N ALA A 543 22.58 0.00 -51.26
CA ALA A 543 22.26 -0.48 -49.91
C ALA A 543 23.37 -1.34 -49.31
N MET A 544 23.98 -2.26 -50.07
CA MET A 544 25.10 -3.07 -49.57
C MET A 544 26.33 -2.21 -49.21
N ALA A 545 26.52 -1.06 -49.85
CA ALA A 545 27.59 -0.13 -49.53
C ALA A 545 27.37 0.60 -48.18
N GLU A 546 26.15 0.63 -47.65
CA GLU A 546 25.81 1.16 -46.32
C GLU A 546 25.98 0.09 -45.21
N PHE A 547 25.96 -1.19 -45.56
CA PHE A 547 26.01 -2.31 -44.61
C PHE A 547 27.42 -2.86 -44.42
N LEU A 548 28.33 -1.95 -44.04
CA LEU A 548 29.73 -2.23 -43.80
C LEU A 548 30.11 -2.14 -42.32
N ASP A 549 31.08 -2.94 -41.91
CA ASP A 549 31.72 -2.90 -40.61
C ASP A 549 32.69 -1.70 -40.50
N GLN A 550 33.34 -1.54 -39.34
CA GLN A 550 34.24 -0.41 -39.09
C GLN A 550 35.49 -0.37 -40.00
N THR A 551 35.77 -1.46 -40.70
CA THR A 551 36.90 -1.62 -41.62
C THR A 551 36.48 -1.60 -43.10
N GLY A 552 35.19 -1.36 -43.38
CA GLY A 552 34.64 -1.33 -44.74
C GLY A 552 34.34 -2.71 -45.35
N ARG A 553 34.22 -3.76 -44.54
CA ARG A 553 33.81 -5.11 -44.99
C ARG A 553 32.32 -5.33 -44.76
N PRO A 554 31.61 -6.16 -45.55
CA PRO A 554 30.21 -6.46 -45.27
C PRO A 554 30.02 -7.11 -43.89
N GLY A 555 29.10 -6.57 -43.08
CA GLY A 555 28.82 -7.06 -41.74
C GLY A 555 28.43 -5.95 -40.76
N PRO A 556 28.03 -6.31 -39.52
CA PRO A 556 27.53 -5.37 -38.51
C PRO A 556 28.45 -4.18 -38.23
N ALA A 557 27.88 -3.01 -37.92
CA ALA A 557 28.64 -1.78 -37.67
C ALA A 557 29.52 -1.84 -36.39
N THR A 558 29.30 -2.84 -35.53
CA THR A 558 30.11 -3.09 -34.33
C THR A 558 31.31 -3.99 -34.58
N TRP A 559 31.40 -4.61 -35.76
CA TRP A 559 32.44 -5.58 -36.12
C TRP A 559 33.66 -4.93 -36.77
N GLN A 560 34.74 -5.69 -36.87
CA GLN A 560 35.99 -5.28 -37.51
C GLN A 560 36.58 -6.41 -38.34
N ALA A 561 37.13 -6.07 -39.50
CA ALA A 561 37.78 -7.01 -40.42
C ALA A 561 36.89 -8.21 -40.83
N GLY A 562 35.57 -8.01 -40.86
CA GLY A 562 34.57 -9.03 -41.19
C GLY A 562 34.25 -9.99 -40.05
N ASP A 563 34.65 -9.69 -38.81
CA ASP A 563 34.45 -10.57 -37.65
C ASP A 563 34.00 -9.82 -36.39
N TYR A 564 33.33 -10.54 -35.49
CA TYR A 564 32.88 -9.99 -34.22
C TYR A 564 34.04 -9.81 -33.23
N PRO A 565 33.89 -8.94 -32.20
CA PRO A 565 34.91 -8.80 -31.16
C PRO A 565 35.25 -10.12 -30.48
N LYS A 566 36.54 -10.37 -30.25
CA LYS A 566 37.04 -11.64 -29.68
C LYS A 566 36.34 -11.98 -28.35
N GLY A 567 35.83 -13.20 -28.24
CA GLY A 567 35.14 -13.71 -27.05
C GLY A 567 33.68 -13.24 -26.92
N GLN A 568 33.11 -12.69 -27.99
CA GLN A 568 31.70 -12.28 -28.05
C GLN A 568 30.85 -13.17 -28.97
N ASP A 569 31.23 -14.43 -29.17
CA ASP A 569 30.50 -15.38 -30.02
C ASP A 569 29.06 -15.63 -29.55
N ASP A 570 28.86 -15.73 -28.24
CA ASP A 570 27.54 -15.93 -27.61
C ASP A 570 26.83 -14.61 -27.25
N TYR A 571 27.35 -13.45 -27.65
CA TYR A 571 26.68 -12.16 -27.44
C TYR A 571 25.65 -11.94 -28.55
N PRO A 572 24.56 -11.18 -28.29
CA PRO A 572 23.63 -10.82 -29.36
C PRO A 572 24.38 -10.03 -30.43
N VAL A 573 24.05 -10.31 -31.70
CA VAL A 573 24.52 -9.45 -32.79
C VAL A 573 23.89 -8.06 -32.64
N SER A 574 24.71 -7.02 -32.73
CA SER A 574 24.28 -5.64 -32.58
C SER A 574 24.92 -4.71 -33.60
N GLY A 575 24.36 -3.52 -33.80
CA GLY A 575 24.84 -2.61 -34.83
C GLY A 575 24.36 -2.99 -36.23
N ILE A 576 23.14 -3.51 -36.32
CA ILE A 576 22.54 -3.98 -37.56
C ILE A 576 21.24 -3.24 -37.85
N SER A 577 21.00 -3.04 -39.13
CA SER A 577 19.80 -2.42 -39.67
C SER A 577 18.62 -3.38 -39.66
N TRP A 578 17.42 -2.85 -39.86
CA TRP A 578 16.23 -3.67 -40.02
C TRP A 578 16.34 -4.58 -41.26
N HIS A 579 16.94 -4.07 -42.35
CA HIS A 579 17.13 -4.84 -43.58
C HIS A 579 18.10 -6.02 -43.40
N GLU A 580 19.20 -5.80 -42.68
CA GLU A 580 20.16 -6.86 -42.30
C GLU A 580 19.50 -7.95 -41.44
N ALA A 581 18.66 -7.55 -40.49
CA ALA A 581 17.90 -8.48 -39.65
C ALA A 581 16.86 -9.27 -40.46
N ALA A 582 16.14 -8.61 -41.37
CA ALA A 582 15.16 -9.26 -42.25
C ALA A 582 15.83 -10.25 -43.21
N ALA A 583 16.98 -9.90 -43.80
CA ALA A 583 17.73 -10.79 -44.68
C ALA A 583 18.25 -12.05 -43.94
N TYR A 584 18.71 -11.89 -42.70
CA TYR A 584 19.05 -13.04 -41.87
C TYR A 584 17.82 -13.92 -41.60
N ALA A 585 16.67 -13.32 -41.26
CA ALA A 585 15.44 -14.08 -40.99
C ALA A 585 15.05 -14.95 -42.20
N GLU A 586 15.16 -14.41 -43.41
CA GLU A 586 14.95 -15.16 -44.67
C GLU A 586 15.97 -16.29 -44.86
N PHE A 587 17.25 -16.07 -44.52
CA PHE A 587 18.28 -17.10 -44.61
C PHE A 587 17.99 -18.32 -43.72
N VAL A 588 17.42 -18.10 -42.53
CA VAL A 588 17.05 -19.18 -41.61
C VAL A 588 15.61 -19.67 -41.76
N GLU A 589 14.92 -19.26 -42.83
CA GLU A 589 13.52 -19.61 -43.12
C GLU A 589 12.55 -19.24 -41.98
N LYS A 590 12.80 -18.11 -41.33
CA LYS A 590 11.97 -17.52 -40.28
C LYS A 590 11.50 -16.11 -40.69
N SER A 591 10.82 -15.42 -39.79
CA SER A 591 10.42 -14.02 -39.96
C SER A 591 10.89 -13.17 -38.76
N LEU A 592 10.99 -11.85 -38.92
CA LEU A 592 11.00 -10.97 -37.76
C LEU A 592 9.62 -11.00 -37.10
N PRO A 593 9.51 -11.04 -35.76
CA PRO A 593 8.22 -11.02 -35.11
C PRO A 593 7.48 -9.71 -35.45
N THR A 594 6.16 -9.78 -35.65
CA THR A 594 5.36 -8.56 -35.60
C THR A 594 5.35 -7.99 -34.18
N GLY A 595 5.05 -6.70 -34.03
CA GLY A 595 4.95 -6.03 -32.74
C GLY A 595 3.97 -6.72 -31.79
N TYR A 596 2.88 -7.27 -32.33
CA TYR A 596 1.89 -8.04 -31.57
C TYR A 596 2.42 -9.41 -31.14
N HIS A 597 3.04 -10.17 -32.05
CA HIS A 597 3.64 -11.47 -31.67
C HIS A 597 4.76 -11.30 -30.64
N TRP A 598 5.62 -10.28 -30.80
CA TRP A 598 6.61 -9.91 -29.80
C TRP A 598 5.94 -9.57 -28.45
N GLY A 599 4.81 -8.84 -28.49
CA GLY A 599 3.96 -8.52 -27.34
C GLY A 599 3.42 -9.76 -26.64
N ILE A 600 2.87 -10.72 -27.38
CA ILE A 600 2.41 -11.98 -26.81
C ILE A 600 3.59 -12.72 -26.16
N ALA A 601 4.73 -12.84 -26.85
CA ALA A 601 5.91 -13.55 -26.35
C ALA A 601 6.48 -12.97 -25.04
N ARG A 602 6.43 -11.64 -24.85
CA ARG A 602 6.80 -11.01 -23.56
C ARG A 602 5.76 -11.18 -22.45
N GLY A 603 4.58 -11.72 -22.77
CA GLY A 603 3.46 -11.89 -21.83
C GLY A 603 2.53 -10.68 -21.72
N GLU A 604 2.45 -9.79 -22.73
CA GLU A 604 1.67 -8.54 -22.71
C GLU A 604 0.19 -8.73 -22.36
N TYR A 605 -0.39 -9.88 -22.74
CA TYR A 605 -1.79 -10.26 -22.48
C TYR A 605 -1.94 -11.29 -21.35
N THR A 606 -0.93 -11.41 -20.49
CA THR A 606 -0.98 -12.24 -19.27
C THR A 606 -1.02 -11.34 -18.04
N PRO A 607 -1.55 -11.80 -16.89
CA PRO A 607 -1.56 -11.01 -15.66
C PRO A 607 -0.19 -10.43 -15.32
N LEU A 608 0.89 -11.19 -15.59
CA LEU A 608 2.27 -10.79 -15.36
C LEU A 608 2.65 -9.38 -15.88
N ILE A 609 2.11 -8.96 -17.03
CA ILE A 609 2.39 -7.65 -17.65
C ILE A 609 1.16 -6.74 -17.70
N MET A 610 -0.02 -7.30 -17.91
CA MET A 610 -1.24 -6.56 -18.23
C MET A 610 -1.61 -5.54 -17.15
N TRP A 611 -1.37 -5.88 -15.88
CA TRP A 611 -1.66 -5.01 -14.74
C TRP A 611 -0.37 -4.39 -14.18
N PRO A 612 -0.09 -3.09 -14.39
CA PRO A 612 1.09 -2.42 -13.83
C PRO A 612 1.21 -2.54 -12.31
N GLN A 613 0.07 -2.74 -11.64
CA GLN A 613 -0.07 -3.05 -10.22
C GLN A 613 0.75 -4.28 -9.80
N LEU A 614 0.85 -5.29 -10.66
CA LEU A 614 1.59 -6.54 -10.43
C LEU A 614 3.11 -6.41 -10.51
N GLY A 615 3.61 -5.20 -10.77
CA GLY A 615 5.04 -4.92 -10.94
C GLY A 615 5.42 -4.72 -12.40
N GLY A 616 4.67 -5.26 -13.36
CA GLY A 616 4.89 -5.04 -14.80
C GLY A 616 6.38 -5.15 -15.20
N ASN A 617 6.93 -4.10 -15.80
CA ASN A 617 8.35 -4.07 -16.19
C ASN A 617 9.32 -4.16 -15.00
N ALA A 618 8.91 -3.76 -13.79
CA ALA A 618 9.77 -3.81 -12.60
C ALA A 618 10.09 -5.24 -12.15
N ILE A 619 9.31 -6.24 -12.61
CA ILE A 619 9.62 -7.66 -12.39
C ILE A 619 10.84 -8.08 -13.20
N PHE A 620 10.91 -7.64 -14.46
CA PHE A 620 11.94 -8.06 -15.41
C PHE A 620 13.24 -7.27 -15.25
N ALA A 621 13.12 -5.96 -15.01
CA ALA A 621 14.26 -5.05 -15.03
C ALA A 621 15.45 -5.46 -14.14
N PRO A 622 15.27 -5.96 -12.90
CA PRO A 622 16.39 -6.40 -12.06
C PRO A 622 17.13 -7.64 -12.58
N PHE A 623 16.47 -8.46 -13.42
CA PHE A 623 17.00 -9.70 -13.98
C PHE A 623 17.36 -9.56 -15.46
N SER A 624 17.52 -8.31 -15.92
CA SER A 624 17.72 -7.92 -17.32
C SER A 624 18.90 -6.95 -17.43
N ASN A 625 19.47 -6.78 -18.61
CA ASN A 625 20.73 -6.04 -18.79
C ASN A 625 20.58 -4.50 -18.80
N PHE A 626 19.47 -3.88 -18.39
CA PHE A 626 19.22 -2.41 -18.50
C PHE A 626 20.22 -1.47 -17.80
N LYS A 627 21.15 -1.99 -17.00
CA LYS A 627 22.17 -1.22 -16.27
C LYS A 627 23.60 -1.62 -16.65
N GLY A 628 23.77 -2.37 -17.75
CA GLY A 628 25.07 -2.77 -18.27
C GLY A 628 25.80 -1.61 -18.95
N ASP A 629 27.05 -1.87 -19.35
CA ASP A 629 27.89 -0.97 -20.15
C ASP A 629 28.00 -1.43 -21.62
N GLY A 630 27.32 -2.52 -21.97
CA GLY A 630 27.31 -3.16 -23.28
C GLY A 630 26.34 -4.35 -23.33
N PRO A 631 26.16 -4.97 -24.51
CA PRO A 631 25.46 -6.25 -24.59
C PRO A 631 26.18 -7.30 -23.73
N ALA A 632 25.42 -8.27 -23.23
CA ALA A 632 25.92 -9.40 -22.46
C ALA A 632 25.68 -10.72 -23.21
N PRO A 633 26.39 -11.82 -22.90
CA PRO A 633 26.14 -13.12 -23.49
C PRO A 633 24.66 -13.50 -23.35
N VAL A 634 24.06 -14.03 -24.41
CA VAL A 634 22.66 -14.45 -24.36
C VAL A 634 22.47 -15.53 -23.30
N GLY A 635 21.37 -15.45 -22.54
CA GLY A 635 21.04 -16.32 -21.43
C GLY A 635 21.82 -16.09 -20.14
N SER A 636 22.74 -15.12 -20.11
CA SER A 636 23.42 -14.72 -18.86
C SER A 636 22.48 -14.06 -17.86
N HIS A 637 21.40 -13.44 -18.36
CA HIS A 637 20.38 -12.80 -17.57
C HIS A 637 19.18 -13.73 -17.34
N GLN A 638 18.60 -13.67 -16.13
CA GLN A 638 17.57 -14.62 -15.69
C GLN A 638 16.13 -14.10 -15.91
N GLY A 639 15.93 -12.99 -16.63
CA GLY A 639 14.63 -12.43 -16.94
C GLY A 639 13.84 -13.33 -17.90
N MET A 640 12.92 -14.13 -17.37
CA MET A 640 12.12 -15.11 -18.13
C MET A 640 10.68 -14.63 -18.30
N THR A 641 10.11 -14.78 -19.51
CA THR A 641 8.72 -14.41 -19.83
C THR A 641 7.72 -15.51 -19.45
N SER A 642 6.42 -15.23 -19.66
CA SER A 642 5.33 -16.18 -19.38
C SER A 642 5.43 -17.51 -20.12
N TYR A 643 6.23 -17.55 -21.18
CA TYR A 643 6.39 -18.68 -22.09
C TYR A 643 7.84 -19.17 -22.21
N GLY A 644 8.74 -18.71 -21.34
CA GLY A 644 10.12 -19.22 -21.28
C GLY A 644 11.09 -18.57 -22.27
N ALA A 645 10.73 -17.45 -22.89
CA ALA A 645 11.69 -16.62 -23.62
C ALA A 645 12.55 -15.80 -22.65
N TYR A 646 13.78 -15.51 -23.05
CA TYR A 646 14.78 -14.78 -22.27
C TYR A 646 15.32 -13.59 -23.08
N ASP A 647 16.01 -12.68 -22.38
CA ASP A 647 16.68 -11.50 -22.91
C ASP A 647 15.80 -10.54 -23.73
N MET A 648 14.47 -10.71 -23.70
CA MET A 648 13.53 -9.78 -24.37
C MET A 648 13.55 -8.38 -23.78
N ALA A 649 14.24 -8.20 -22.65
CA ALA A 649 14.31 -6.96 -21.91
C ALA A 649 15.78 -6.57 -21.72
N GLY A 650 16.16 -5.40 -22.22
CA GLY A 650 17.36 -4.70 -21.80
C GLY A 650 18.69 -5.20 -22.35
N ASN A 651 18.80 -6.22 -23.21
CA ASN A 651 20.10 -6.61 -23.78
C ASN A 651 20.37 -5.85 -25.09
N VAL A 652 19.64 -6.16 -26.16
CA VAL A 652 19.51 -5.28 -27.33
C VAL A 652 18.05 -4.90 -27.58
N ARG A 653 17.84 -3.78 -28.29
CA ARG A 653 16.54 -3.44 -28.87
C ARG A 653 16.31 -4.37 -30.05
N GLU A 654 15.11 -4.88 -30.20
CA GLU A 654 14.81 -5.90 -31.19
C GLU A 654 13.95 -5.36 -32.32
N TRP A 655 14.45 -5.50 -33.55
CA TRP A 655 13.70 -5.16 -34.75
C TRP A 655 12.46 -6.05 -34.90
N CYS A 656 11.31 -5.41 -35.12
CA CYS A 656 10.06 -6.08 -35.46
C CYS A 656 9.72 -5.87 -36.94
N TRP A 657 8.84 -6.70 -37.48
CA TRP A 657 8.42 -6.63 -38.88
C TRP A 657 7.76 -5.29 -39.26
N ASN A 658 6.92 -4.75 -38.38
CA ASN A 658 6.01 -3.66 -38.72
C ASN A 658 6.72 -2.37 -39.15
N LYS A 659 6.18 -1.70 -40.17
CA LYS A 659 6.48 -0.28 -40.43
C LYS A 659 5.97 0.57 -39.28
N ALA A 660 6.65 1.68 -38.99
CA ALA A 660 6.21 2.69 -38.04
C ALA A 660 6.13 4.06 -38.74
N GLN A 661 5.55 5.07 -38.09
CA GLN A 661 5.41 6.41 -38.69
C GLN A 661 6.75 7.00 -39.15
N LYS A 662 7.83 6.74 -38.40
CA LYS A 662 9.19 7.16 -38.73
C LYS A 662 10.15 5.96 -38.77
N GLY A 663 9.87 5.00 -39.66
CA GLY A 663 10.79 3.90 -39.96
C GLY A 663 10.20 2.52 -39.64
N ARG A 664 10.86 1.78 -38.75
CA ARG A 664 10.47 0.41 -38.36
C ARG A 664 10.29 0.31 -36.86
N LEU A 665 9.38 -0.57 -36.45
CA LEU A 665 9.10 -0.85 -35.06
C LEU A 665 10.30 -1.56 -34.40
N ILE A 666 10.66 -1.11 -33.20
CA ILE A 666 11.69 -1.73 -32.37
C ILE A 666 11.19 -1.84 -30.92
N ARG A 667 11.46 -2.97 -30.24
CA ARG A 667 10.97 -3.26 -28.88
C ARG A 667 12.09 -3.73 -27.95
N GLY A 668 11.79 -3.99 -26.67
CA GLY A 668 12.71 -4.62 -25.70
C GLY A 668 13.56 -3.66 -24.88
N GLY A 669 14.19 -2.67 -25.53
CA GLY A 669 15.19 -1.80 -24.91
C GLY A 669 16.55 -2.49 -24.73
N ALA A 670 17.64 -1.72 -24.71
CA ALA A 670 19.02 -2.23 -24.59
C ALA A 670 19.67 -1.92 -23.23
N TRP A 671 20.94 -2.33 -23.10
CA TRP A 671 21.75 -2.43 -21.87
C TRP A 671 21.92 -1.16 -21.04
N ASN A 672 21.59 0.00 -21.58
CA ASN A 672 21.56 1.28 -20.86
C ASN A 672 20.37 2.14 -21.24
N ASP A 673 19.32 1.53 -21.79
CA ASP A 673 18.05 2.20 -21.98
C ASP A 673 17.25 2.20 -20.68
N ASN A 674 16.24 3.06 -20.62
CA ASN A 674 15.33 3.07 -19.49
C ASN A 674 14.43 1.82 -19.52
N THR A 675 14.16 1.26 -18.34
CA THR A 675 13.38 0.01 -18.16
C THR A 675 11.96 0.08 -18.71
N TYR A 676 11.39 1.29 -18.85
CA TYR A 676 10.08 1.45 -19.48
C TYR A 676 10.09 0.98 -20.95
N MET A 677 11.22 1.10 -21.65
CA MET A 677 11.38 0.73 -23.06
C MET A 677 10.98 -0.70 -23.38
N PHE A 678 11.05 -1.60 -22.38
CA PHE A 678 10.57 -2.96 -22.52
C PHE A 678 9.11 -3.02 -23.01
N LYS A 679 8.24 -2.15 -22.51
CA LYS A 679 6.81 -2.12 -22.84
C LYS A 679 6.52 -1.35 -24.12
N HIS A 680 7.18 -0.22 -24.32
CA HIS A 680 6.81 0.75 -25.33
C HIS A 680 7.10 0.26 -26.74
N TRP A 681 6.26 0.70 -27.67
CA TRP A 681 6.50 0.57 -29.09
C TRP A 681 7.41 1.73 -29.48
N SER A 682 8.70 1.44 -29.70
CA SER A 682 9.67 2.42 -30.17
C SER A 682 9.86 2.29 -31.68
N GLN A 683 10.56 3.24 -32.29
CA GLN A 683 10.83 3.23 -33.72
C GLN A 683 12.21 3.78 -34.00
N ALA A 684 12.83 3.28 -35.07
CA ALA A 684 14.06 3.82 -35.61
C ALA A 684 14.06 3.73 -37.14
N PRO A 685 14.84 4.57 -37.84
CA PRO A 685 15.05 4.44 -39.28
C PRO A 685 15.46 3.01 -39.64
N PRO A 686 14.99 2.44 -40.76
CA PRO A 686 15.31 1.06 -41.10
C PRO A 686 16.81 0.83 -41.34
N PHE A 687 17.56 1.90 -41.67
CA PHE A 687 19.02 1.90 -41.81
C PHE A 687 19.77 2.21 -40.49
N ASP A 688 19.08 2.37 -39.36
CA ASP A 688 19.74 2.66 -38.08
C ASP A 688 20.55 1.44 -37.59
N ARG A 689 21.87 1.62 -37.52
CA ARG A 689 22.84 0.57 -37.12
C ARG A 689 23.46 0.86 -35.77
N SER A 690 22.66 1.40 -34.84
CA SER A 690 23.07 1.62 -33.46
C SER A 690 23.58 0.34 -32.83
N SER A 691 24.65 0.42 -32.03
CA SER A 691 25.18 -0.71 -31.25
C SER A 691 24.19 -1.29 -30.22
N LYS A 692 23.03 -0.64 -30.07
CA LYS A 692 21.91 -1.09 -29.25
C LYS A 692 20.90 -1.94 -30.00
N ASN A 693 20.94 -1.99 -31.34
CA ASN A 693 19.93 -2.67 -32.14
C ASN A 693 20.40 -4.06 -32.54
N GLY A 694 19.57 -5.06 -32.26
CA GLY A 694 19.67 -6.43 -32.75
C GLY A 694 18.27 -6.98 -33.02
N PHE A 695 18.07 -8.29 -32.87
CA PHE A 695 16.79 -8.93 -33.19
C PHE A 695 16.74 -10.38 -32.71
N ARG A 696 15.53 -10.94 -32.81
CA ARG A 696 15.24 -12.36 -32.74
C ARG A 696 14.26 -12.74 -33.84
N CYS A 697 14.16 -14.01 -34.19
CA CYS A 697 13.22 -14.48 -35.21
C CYS A 697 12.00 -15.18 -34.60
N ALA A 698 10.92 -15.21 -35.36
CA ALA A 698 9.70 -15.95 -35.11
C ALA A 698 9.41 -16.91 -36.27
N LEU A 699 8.77 -18.04 -35.96
CA LEU A 699 8.30 -19.01 -36.93
C LEU A 699 6.79 -19.20 -36.74
N TYR A 700 6.06 -19.08 -37.83
CA TYR A 700 4.61 -19.17 -37.88
C TYR A 700 4.20 -20.48 -38.53
N PRO A 701 3.55 -21.42 -37.81
CA PRO A 701 3.14 -22.70 -38.38
C PRO A 701 2.14 -22.56 -39.54
N ASP A 702 1.18 -21.65 -39.37
CA ASP A 702 0.14 -21.36 -40.35
C ASP A 702 0.18 -19.86 -40.73
N PRO A 703 1.19 -19.40 -41.49
CA PRO A 703 1.37 -17.97 -41.78
C PRO A 703 0.16 -17.36 -42.51
N GLU A 704 -0.53 -18.16 -43.33
CA GLU A 704 -1.74 -17.78 -44.06
C GLU A 704 -2.94 -17.44 -43.15
N LYS A 705 -2.94 -17.91 -41.90
CA LYS A 705 -4.00 -17.61 -40.91
C LYS A 705 -3.76 -16.30 -40.18
N ILE A 706 -2.57 -15.74 -40.26
CA ILE A 706 -2.25 -14.50 -39.56
C ILE A 706 -2.98 -13.35 -40.27
N PRO A 707 -3.82 -12.59 -39.56
CA PRO A 707 -4.53 -11.48 -40.19
C PRO A 707 -3.52 -10.45 -40.71
N GLU A 708 -3.74 -9.95 -41.93
CA GLU A 708 -2.88 -8.96 -42.57
C GLU A 708 -2.63 -7.73 -41.66
N SER A 709 -3.63 -7.38 -40.84
CA SER A 709 -3.55 -6.30 -39.84
C SER A 709 -2.39 -6.46 -38.86
N ALA A 710 -1.94 -7.69 -38.56
CA ALA A 710 -0.79 -7.94 -37.69
C ALA A 710 0.53 -7.43 -38.29
N PHE A 711 0.61 -7.33 -39.62
CA PHE A 711 1.79 -6.86 -40.37
C PHE A 711 1.67 -5.41 -40.83
N GLN A 712 0.50 -4.79 -40.67
CA GLN A 712 0.27 -3.39 -41.04
C GLN A 712 1.11 -2.44 -40.18
N MET A 713 1.16 -1.17 -40.61
CA MET A 713 1.89 -0.12 -39.90
C MET A 713 1.44 -0.06 -38.44
N ALA A 714 2.42 -0.08 -37.54
CA ALA A 714 2.21 0.13 -36.13
C ALA A 714 1.44 1.44 -35.90
N LYS A 715 0.19 1.33 -35.46
CA LYS A 715 -0.62 2.49 -35.08
C LYS A 715 -0.07 3.03 -33.76
N SER A 716 0.83 4.00 -33.79
CA SER A 716 0.89 4.94 -32.67
C SER A 716 -0.47 5.65 -32.65
N GLY A 717 -1.15 5.70 -31.51
CA GLY A 717 -2.47 6.33 -31.41
C GLY A 717 -2.50 7.71 -32.07
N GLU A 718 -3.67 8.17 -32.51
CA GLU A 718 -3.82 9.50 -33.13
C GLU A 718 -3.15 10.57 -32.28
N THR A 719 -2.04 11.10 -32.78
CA THR A 719 -1.29 12.16 -32.10
C THR A 719 -1.99 13.48 -32.38
N ARG A 720 -2.48 14.14 -31.33
CA ARG A 720 -3.08 15.48 -31.38
C ARG A 720 -2.12 16.46 -32.05
N ASP A 721 -2.61 17.17 -33.06
CA ASP A 721 -1.86 18.22 -33.75
C ASP A 721 -2.11 19.57 -33.07
N PHE A 722 -1.23 19.94 -32.15
CA PHE A 722 -1.40 21.16 -31.34
C PHE A 722 -1.30 22.46 -32.15
N TYR A 723 -0.74 22.46 -33.37
CA TYR A 723 -0.71 23.65 -34.23
C TYR A 723 -2.07 23.99 -34.83
N LYS A 724 -2.99 23.02 -34.90
CA LYS A 724 -4.36 23.21 -35.40
C LYS A 724 -5.33 23.63 -34.31
N GLU A 725 -4.94 23.47 -33.05
CA GLU A 725 -5.76 23.83 -31.90
C GLU A 725 -5.77 25.35 -31.72
N LYS A 726 -6.91 25.92 -31.37
CA LYS A 726 -7.04 27.36 -31.11
C LYS A 726 -7.21 27.58 -29.62
N PRO A 727 -6.26 28.24 -28.94
CA PRO A 727 -6.44 28.64 -27.54
C PRO A 727 -7.69 29.49 -27.36
N VAL A 728 -8.32 29.39 -26.20
CA VAL A 728 -9.45 30.26 -25.84
C VAL A 728 -9.04 31.74 -25.84
N PRO A 729 -9.98 32.68 -26.09
CA PRO A 729 -9.73 34.12 -25.94
C PRO A 729 -9.26 34.50 -24.53
N ASP A 730 -8.52 35.60 -24.40
CA ASP A 730 -7.97 36.05 -23.11
C ASP A 730 -9.04 36.30 -22.03
N SER A 731 -10.23 36.76 -22.42
CA SER A 731 -11.36 36.93 -21.50
C SER A 731 -11.82 35.62 -20.85
N ILE A 732 -11.80 34.51 -21.61
CA ILE A 732 -12.14 33.17 -21.10
C ILE A 732 -10.96 32.60 -20.31
N PHE A 733 -9.73 32.79 -20.80
CA PHE A 733 -8.54 32.36 -20.06
C PHE A 733 -8.46 33.00 -18.68
N GLN A 734 -8.87 34.26 -18.53
CA GLN A 734 -8.87 34.91 -17.22
C GLN A 734 -9.78 34.18 -16.22
N VAL A 735 -10.92 33.64 -16.67
CA VAL A 735 -11.80 32.78 -15.84
C VAL A 735 -11.08 31.48 -15.46
N TYR A 736 -10.37 30.87 -16.41
CA TYR A 736 -9.57 29.67 -16.14
C TYR A 736 -8.36 29.94 -15.24
N LYS A 737 -7.78 31.13 -15.26
CA LYS A 737 -6.71 31.51 -14.32
C LYS A 737 -7.27 31.63 -12.90
N GLU A 738 -8.49 32.15 -12.76
CA GLU A 738 -9.13 32.41 -11.46
C GLU A 738 -9.45 31.15 -10.66
N GLN A 739 -9.62 29.99 -11.30
CA GLN A 739 -9.85 28.72 -10.58
C GLN A 739 -8.66 28.35 -9.65
N PHE A 740 -7.45 28.83 -9.96
CA PHE A 740 -6.25 28.60 -9.16
C PHE A 740 -6.06 29.64 -8.05
N SER A 741 -6.89 30.67 -8.00
CA SER A 741 -6.90 31.66 -6.92
C SER A 741 -7.40 31.05 -5.62
N TYR A 742 -6.92 31.61 -4.51
CA TYR A 742 -7.36 31.32 -3.15
C TYR A 742 -7.01 32.50 -2.26
N ASP A 743 -7.76 32.69 -1.18
CA ASP A 743 -7.43 33.67 -0.17
C ASP A 743 -6.14 33.27 0.55
N LYS A 744 -5.22 34.23 0.72
CA LYS A 744 -3.98 34.01 1.48
C LYS A 744 -4.31 33.88 2.98
N THR A 745 -4.71 32.68 3.38
CA THR A 745 -4.88 32.29 4.78
C THR A 745 -3.52 32.00 5.43
N ASP A 746 -3.48 31.99 6.75
CA ASP A 746 -2.32 31.52 7.51
C ASP A 746 -1.91 30.12 7.02
N LEU A 747 -0.61 29.90 6.88
CA LEU A 747 -0.03 28.62 6.47
C LEU A 747 0.01 27.63 7.63
N ASN A 748 -0.04 28.10 8.89
CA ASN A 748 0.18 27.28 10.08
C ASN A 748 1.40 26.35 9.92
N ALA A 749 2.47 26.89 9.35
CA ALA A 749 3.62 26.13 8.91
C ALA A 749 4.44 25.60 10.10
N ARG A 750 4.92 24.37 9.99
CA ARG A 750 5.74 23.69 11.01
C ARG A 750 6.92 23.00 10.34
N VAL A 751 8.09 23.06 10.98
CA VAL A 751 9.23 22.19 10.68
C VAL A 751 9.05 20.97 11.57
N GLU A 752 8.68 19.83 10.99
CA GLU A 752 8.44 18.58 11.72
C GLU A 752 9.75 17.92 12.11
N SER A 753 10.73 17.96 11.20
CA SER A 753 12.06 17.43 11.45
C SER A 753 13.13 18.22 10.70
N ARG A 754 14.34 18.22 11.25
CA ARG A 754 15.53 18.84 10.66
C ARG A 754 16.69 17.87 10.79
N ASP A 755 17.10 17.29 9.68
CA ASP A 755 18.21 16.35 9.60
C ASP A 755 19.46 17.06 9.04
N GLU A 756 20.53 17.02 9.82
CA GLU A 756 21.84 17.57 9.45
C GLU A 756 22.90 16.48 9.26
N SER A 757 22.51 15.20 9.22
CA SER A 757 23.40 14.03 9.08
C SER A 757 24.23 14.04 7.80
N SER A 758 23.66 14.58 6.71
CA SER A 758 24.36 14.75 5.43
C SER A 758 25.47 15.80 5.54
N GLU A 759 26.66 15.47 5.07
CA GLU A 759 27.77 16.44 4.97
C GLU A 759 27.49 17.56 3.96
N ARG A 760 26.51 17.39 3.07
CA ARG A 760 26.28 18.27 1.91
C ARG A 760 25.13 19.25 2.07
N TRP A 761 24.10 18.86 2.82
CA TRP A 761 22.88 19.67 2.98
C TRP A 761 22.21 19.42 4.32
N ILE A 762 21.32 20.33 4.68
CA ILE A 762 20.34 20.17 5.75
C ILE A 762 19.01 19.82 5.08
N GLN A 763 18.30 18.82 5.60
CA GLN A 763 16.97 18.45 5.14
C GLN A 763 15.95 18.84 6.21
N GLU A 764 14.99 19.68 5.86
CA GLU A 764 13.86 20.04 6.70
C GLU A 764 12.58 19.40 6.14
N GLU A 765 11.92 18.55 6.93
CA GLU A 765 10.55 18.13 6.67
C GLU A 765 9.61 19.21 7.21
N ILE A 766 8.78 19.75 6.33
CA ILE A 766 7.90 20.87 6.64
C ILE A 766 6.46 20.52 6.29
N THR A 767 5.54 20.97 7.14
CA THR A 767 4.11 20.86 6.87
C THR A 767 3.45 22.23 6.95
N PHE A 768 2.47 22.48 6.08
CA PHE A 768 1.67 23.71 6.07
C PHE A 768 0.32 23.46 5.43
N ASP A 769 -0.65 24.32 5.69
CA ASP A 769 -2.03 24.15 5.24
C ASP A 769 -2.14 24.29 3.71
N ALA A 770 -2.87 23.35 3.11
CA ALA A 770 -3.28 23.43 1.72
C ALA A 770 -4.32 24.54 1.52
N ALA A 771 -4.46 25.03 0.28
CA ALA A 771 -5.45 26.07 -0.03
C ALA A 771 -6.90 25.53 -0.17
N TYR A 772 -7.14 24.28 0.19
CA TYR A 772 -8.41 23.59 -0.03
C TYR A 772 -8.56 22.42 0.97
N GLY A 773 -9.80 21.98 1.19
CA GLY A 773 -10.12 20.70 1.83
C GLY A 773 -9.69 20.53 3.30
N GLY A 774 -9.14 21.55 3.94
CA GLY A 774 -8.58 21.44 5.30
C GLY A 774 -7.37 20.49 5.39
N GLU A 775 -6.72 20.18 4.25
CA GLU A 775 -5.56 19.30 4.20
C GLU A 775 -4.26 20.04 4.57
N ARG A 776 -3.22 19.28 4.93
CA ARG A 776 -1.84 19.79 5.05
C ARG A 776 -0.96 19.24 3.93
N ILE A 777 -0.12 20.10 3.38
CA ILE A 777 0.95 19.77 2.44
C ILE A 777 2.18 19.38 3.25
N ILE A 778 2.83 18.28 2.86
CA ILE A 778 4.16 17.91 3.31
C ILE A 778 5.15 18.36 2.23
N ALA A 779 6.27 18.95 2.60
CA ALA A 779 7.36 19.24 1.67
C ALA A 779 8.71 19.04 2.35
N TYR A 780 9.74 18.81 1.54
CA TYR A 780 11.11 18.65 2.01
C TYR A 780 11.97 19.76 1.43
N LEU A 781 12.52 20.59 2.30
CA LEU A 781 13.41 21.69 1.95
C LEU A 781 14.87 21.27 2.19
N PHE A 782 15.64 21.23 1.13
CA PHE A 782 17.06 20.89 1.14
C PHE A 782 17.89 22.17 1.06
N LEU A 783 18.59 22.50 2.15
CA LEU A 783 19.43 23.69 2.26
C LEU A 783 20.90 23.32 2.08
N PRO A 784 21.63 23.97 1.17
CA PRO A 784 23.04 23.67 0.94
C PRO A 784 23.91 24.09 2.13
N LYS A 785 24.90 23.28 2.51
CA LYS A 785 25.88 23.64 3.56
C LYS A 785 27.09 24.41 3.03
N ASN A 786 27.30 24.42 1.71
CA ASN A 786 28.46 25.02 1.06
C ASN A 786 28.26 26.47 0.60
N THR A 787 27.08 27.06 0.84
CA THR A 787 26.74 28.44 0.49
C THR A 787 26.00 29.09 1.66
N ALA A 788 26.11 30.41 1.82
CA ALA A 788 25.39 31.15 2.85
C ALA A 788 24.02 31.65 2.35
N PRO A 789 23.00 31.77 3.22
CA PRO A 789 21.71 32.37 2.86
C PRO A 789 21.84 33.88 2.57
N PRO A 790 20.86 34.51 1.88
CA PRO A 790 19.61 33.90 1.41
C PRO A 790 19.80 33.05 0.14
N TYR A 791 19.16 31.88 0.10
CA TYR A 791 19.33 30.92 -0.98
C TYR A 791 18.43 31.23 -2.18
N GLN A 792 18.99 31.05 -3.38
CA GLN A 792 18.18 30.85 -4.58
C GLN A 792 17.53 29.47 -4.48
N THR A 793 16.25 29.36 -4.84
CA THR A 793 15.48 28.14 -4.60
C THR A 793 14.83 27.59 -5.84
N VAL A 794 15.02 26.29 -6.07
CA VAL A 794 14.36 25.53 -7.12
C VAL A 794 13.22 24.72 -6.51
N ILE A 795 12.00 24.91 -7.02
CA ILE A 795 10.82 24.13 -6.61
C ILE A 795 10.66 23.00 -7.62
N TYR A 796 10.79 21.77 -7.13
CA TYR A 796 10.78 20.58 -7.96
C TYR A 796 9.37 20.01 -8.13
N PHE A 797 8.99 19.74 -9.38
CA PHE A 797 7.81 18.96 -9.71
C PHE A 797 8.25 17.59 -10.26
N PRO A 798 7.87 16.48 -9.61
CA PRO A 798 8.42 15.17 -9.89
C PRO A 798 7.89 14.53 -11.18
N GLY A 799 8.52 13.42 -11.57
CA GLY A 799 8.01 12.51 -12.57
C GLY A 799 6.80 11.70 -12.09
N SER A 800 6.15 10.97 -13.00
CA SER A 800 4.96 10.18 -12.67
C SER A 800 5.21 9.05 -11.66
N GLN A 801 6.47 8.69 -11.43
CA GLN A 801 6.83 7.68 -10.41
C GLN A 801 6.44 8.10 -8.99
N ALA A 802 6.34 9.40 -8.71
CA ALA A 802 5.86 9.89 -7.42
C ALA A 802 4.41 9.45 -7.10
N VAL A 803 3.58 9.25 -8.13
CA VAL A 803 2.18 8.78 -7.98
C VAL A 803 2.12 7.34 -7.45
N PHE A 804 3.11 6.52 -7.79
CA PHE A 804 3.12 5.08 -7.44
C PHE A 804 3.91 4.78 -6.17
N ARG A 805 4.44 5.80 -5.49
CA ARG A 805 5.22 5.67 -4.26
C ARG A 805 4.32 5.86 -3.04
N ASN A 806 4.59 5.11 -1.97
CA ASN A 806 3.78 5.14 -0.75
C ASN A 806 4.27 6.15 0.30
N SER A 807 5.57 6.46 0.34
CA SER A 807 6.13 7.35 1.37
C SER A 807 7.25 8.25 0.85
N SER A 808 7.37 9.42 1.48
CA SER A 808 8.39 10.44 1.27
C SER A 808 9.56 10.38 2.27
N LYS A 809 9.54 9.51 3.28
CA LYS A 809 10.54 9.49 4.38
C LYS A 809 12.00 9.29 3.94
N ASP A 810 12.23 8.62 2.82
CA ASP A 810 13.55 8.28 2.27
C ASP A 810 13.83 9.00 0.93
N LEU A 811 13.22 10.18 0.73
CA LEU A 811 13.33 10.94 -0.52
C LEU A 811 14.76 11.24 -0.95
N ASP A 812 15.66 11.60 -0.04
CA ASP A 812 17.07 11.90 -0.35
C ASP A 812 17.87 10.68 -0.84
N SER A 813 17.44 9.50 -0.43
CA SER A 813 18.00 8.22 -0.84
C SER A 813 17.42 7.70 -2.16
N CYS A 814 16.28 8.23 -2.61
CA CYS A 814 15.61 7.74 -3.79
C CYS A 814 16.34 8.15 -5.09
N ASN A 815 16.15 7.35 -6.15
CA ASN A 815 16.81 7.59 -7.43
C ASN A 815 16.41 8.94 -8.05
N GLU A 816 15.16 9.36 -7.88
CA GLU A 816 14.65 10.61 -8.41
C GLU A 816 15.39 11.82 -7.85
N PHE A 817 15.52 11.91 -6.53
CA PHE A 817 16.33 12.95 -5.89
C PHE A 817 17.80 12.88 -6.32
N LYS A 818 18.42 11.69 -6.26
CA LYS A 818 19.85 11.51 -6.59
C LYS A 818 20.18 11.97 -8.02
N VAL A 819 19.33 11.61 -8.99
CA VAL A 819 19.55 11.90 -10.40
C VAL A 819 19.15 13.31 -10.75
N PHE A 820 17.94 13.75 -10.37
CA PHE A 820 17.34 14.96 -10.90
C PHE A 820 17.46 16.18 -9.99
N LEU A 821 17.63 16.03 -8.67
CA LEU A 821 17.58 17.18 -7.75
C LEU A 821 18.88 17.42 -6.98
N SER A 822 19.63 16.37 -6.63
CA SER A 822 20.78 16.47 -5.72
C SER A 822 21.90 17.39 -6.23
N PHE A 823 22.03 17.57 -7.56
CA PHE A 823 23.04 18.44 -8.14
C PHE A 823 22.74 19.93 -7.94
N ILE A 824 21.46 20.31 -7.80
CA ILE A 824 21.03 21.67 -7.48
C ILE A 824 21.54 22.05 -6.09
N VAL A 825 21.35 21.16 -5.12
CA VAL A 825 21.79 21.37 -3.74
C VAL A 825 23.31 21.37 -3.64
N LYS A 826 23.99 20.43 -4.31
CA LYS A 826 25.46 20.39 -4.38
C LYS A 826 26.08 21.65 -4.99
N ASN A 827 25.36 22.30 -5.92
CA ASN A 827 25.80 23.54 -6.54
C ASN A 827 25.61 24.77 -5.62
N GLY A 828 24.93 24.63 -4.48
CA GLY A 828 24.75 25.71 -3.51
C GLY A 828 23.40 26.45 -3.61
N ARG A 829 22.41 25.84 -4.27
CA ARG A 829 21.01 26.34 -4.29
C ARG A 829 20.13 25.51 -3.36
N ALA A 830 19.11 26.12 -2.77
CA ALA A 830 18.10 25.36 -2.06
C ALA A 830 17.19 24.63 -3.05
N ALA A 831 16.69 23.45 -2.66
CA ALA A 831 15.72 22.69 -3.42
C ALA A 831 14.51 22.35 -2.55
N LEU A 832 13.31 22.63 -3.04
CA LEU A 832 12.06 22.26 -2.38
C LEU A 832 11.40 21.12 -3.14
N TYR A 833 11.12 20.01 -2.46
CA TYR A 833 10.36 18.87 -2.99
C TYR A 833 8.99 18.79 -2.28
N PRO A 834 7.89 19.22 -2.91
CA PRO A 834 6.55 19.07 -2.36
C PRO A 834 5.99 17.65 -2.54
N VAL A 835 5.28 17.16 -1.54
CA VAL A 835 4.38 15.99 -1.66
C VAL A 835 3.03 16.50 -2.15
N TYR A 836 2.87 16.49 -3.48
CA TYR A 836 1.66 16.94 -4.15
C TYR A 836 0.46 16.02 -3.85
N LYS A 837 -0.75 16.57 -3.96
CA LYS A 837 -1.99 15.77 -3.93
C LYS A 837 -1.90 14.56 -4.87
N GLY A 838 -2.42 13.42 -4.43
CA GLY A 838 -2.39 12.17 -5.19
C GLY A 838 -1.04 11.46 -5.18
N THR A 839 -0.06 11.91 -4.39
CA THR A 839 1.26 11.27 -4.26
C THR A 839 1.61 10.95 -2.81
N MET A 840 2.33 9.84 -2.59
CA MET A 840 2.91 9.44 -1.29
C MET A 840 1.90 9.50 -0.12
N GLU A 841 2.21 10.21 0.98
CA GLU A 841 1.31 10.35 2.13
C GLU A 841 -0.03 11.03 1.79
N ARG A 842 -0.12 11.71 0.65
CA ARG A 842 -1.32 12.36 0.12
C ARG A 842 -1.90 11.62 -1.08
N ARG A 843 -1.59 10.31 -1.21
CA ARG A 843 -2.04 9.45 -2.29
C ARG A 843 -3.56 9.24 -2.25
N ASP A 844 -4.11 9.15 -3.45
CA ASP A 844 -5.48 8.72 -3.69
C ASP A 844 -5.46 7.80 -4.91
N ASP A 845 -5.82 6.53 -4.70
CA ASP A 845 -5.82 5.51 -5.75
C ASP A 845 -6.77 5.82 -6.90
N ALA A 846 -7.80 6.64 -6.66
CA ALA A 846 -8.71 7.09 -7.70
C ALA A 846 -8.03 8.10 -8.65
N LEU A 847 -6.98 8.80 -8.21
CA LEU A 847 -6.26 9.80 -9.00
C LEU A 847 -5.10 9.20 -9.81
N ALA A 848 -4.57 8.05 -9.39
CA ALA A 848 -3.47 7.38 -10.06
C ALA A 848 -3.72 7.06 -11.56
N PRO A 849 -4.93 6.71 -12.02
CA PRO A 849 -5.19 6.49 -13.45
C PRO A 849 -5.24 7.77 -14.30
N ILE A 850 -5.51 8.93 -13.70
CA ILE A 850 -5.82 10.18 -14.41
C ILE A 850 -4.71 11.23 -14.35
N HIS A 851 -3.60 10.95 -13.64
CA HIS A 851 -2.50 11.91 -13.45
C HIS A 851 -1.89 12.46 -14.75
N SER A 852 -1.95 11.73 -15.86
CA SER A 852 -1.46 12.18 -17.17
C SER A 852 -2.45 13.02 -17.98
N GLY A 853 -3.58 13.40 -17.38
CA GLY A 853 -4.67 14.12 -18.03
C GLY A 853 -5.72 13.21 -18.63
N ASP A 854 -6.99 13.56 -18.39
CA ASP A 854 -8.14 13.02 -19.09
C ASP A 854 -9.22 14.11 -19.26
N ASN A 855 -10.26 13.81 -20.04
CA ASN A 855 -11.38 14.72 -20.26
C ASN A 855 -12.47 14.59 -19.17
N SER A 856 -12.08 14.57 -17.89
CA SER A 856 -13.00 14.47 -16.76
C SER A 856 -12.98 15.73 -15.88
N HIS A 857 -14.08 15.95 -15.16
CA HIS A 857 -14.12 16.97 -14.12
C HIS A 857 -13.19 16.64 -12.94
N LEU A 858 -13.03 15.34 -12.65
CA LEU A 858 -12.13 14.88 -11.60
C LEU A 858 -10.67 15.28 -11.88
N PHE A 859 -10.22 15.17 -13.13
CA PHE A 859 -8.89 15.65 -13.51
C PHE A 859 -8.77 17.18 -13.43
N THR A 860 -9.81 17.93 -13.82
CA THR A 860 -9.82 19.39 -13.65
C THR A 860 -9.63 19.76 -12.17
N GLU A 861 -10.43 19.21 -11.26
CA GLU A 861 -10.30 19.47 -9.82
C GLU A 861 -8.93 19.06 -9.29
N TYR A 862 -8.42 17.91 -9.74
CA TYR A 862 -7.11 17.44 -9.35
C TYR A 862 -5.99 18.39 -9.81
N LEU A 863 -6.04 18.87 -11.05
CA LEU A 863 -5.11 19.87 -11.57
C LEU A 863 -5.16 21.16 -10.73
N ILE A 864 -6.34 21.64 -10.38
CA ILE A 864 -6.51 22.83 -9.53
C ILE A 864 -5.77 22.65 -8.21
N GLN A 865 -5.93 21.48 -7.59
CA GLN A 865 -5.27 21.12 -6.34
C GLN A 865 -3.74 21.08 -6.48
N LEU A 866 -3.21 20.46 -7.54
CA LEU A 866 -1.76 20.41 -7.82
C LEU A 866 -1.15 21.82 -8.02
N VAL A 867 -1.82 22.69 -8.76
CA VAL A 867 -1.37 24.07 -8.97
C VAL A 867 -1.45 24.85 -7.66
N LYS A 868 -2.51 24.69 -6.87
CA LYS A 868 -2.64 25.34 -5.56
C LYS A 868 -1.58 24.88 -4.57
N ASP A 869 -1.24 23.59 -4.55
CA ASP A 869 -0.12 23.06 -3.77
C ASP A 869 1.20 23.75 -4.16
N PHE A 870 1.47 23.88 -5.47
CA PHE A 870 2.66 24.57 -5.97
C PHE A 870 2.70 26.04 -5.52
N LYS A 871 1.59 26.77 -5.64
CA LYS A 871 1.50 28.17 -5.23
C LYS A 871 1.66 28.34 -3.73
N ARG A 872 1.12 27.42 -2.90
CA ARG A 872 1.31 27.40 -1.44
C ARG A 872 2.75 27.13 -1.04
N CYS A 873 3.50 26.35 -1.82
CA CYS A 873 4.94 26.19 -1.61
C CYS A 873 5.69 27.52 -1.77
N ILE A 874 5.32 28.35 -2.75
CA ILE A 874 5.90 29.70 -2.89
C ILE A 874 5.50 30.57 -1.69
N ASP A 875 4.23 30.53 -1.27
CA ASP A 875 3.78 31.29 -0.10
C ASP A 875 4.60 30.93 1.15
N TYR A 876 4.91 29.64 1.35
CA TYR A 876 5.80 29.19 2.43
C TYR A 876 7.22 29.76 2.27
N LEU A 877 7.82 29.66 1.08
CA LEU A 877 9.17 30.18 0.83
C LEU A 877 9.26 31.70 1.03
N GLU A 878 8.20 32.46 0.76
CA GLU A 878 8.12 33.90 1.05
C GLU A 878 8.19 34.21 2.55
N THR A 879 7.84 33.27 3.44
CA THR A 879 7.94 33.44 4.89
C THR A 879 9.36 33.23 5.44
N ARG A 880 10.26 32.63 4.65
CA ARG A 880 11.59 32.20 5.08
C ARG A 880 12.63 33.31 4.89
N GLN A 881 13.29 33.71 5.98
CA GLN A 881 14.34 34.75 5.94
C GLN A 881 15.64 34.28 5.26
N ASP A 882 15.86 32.97 5.23
CA ASP A 882 17.00 32.32 4.59
C ASP A 882 16.78 32.02 3.10
N ILE A 883 15.64 32.41 2.52
CA ILE A 883 15.31 32.21 1.11
C ILE A 883 15.17 33.56 0.39
N ASP A 884 15.76 33.69 -0.79
CA ASP A 884 15.55 34.84 -1.66
C ASP A 884 14.29 34.61 -2.51
N SER A 885 13.16 35.15 -2.06
CA SER A 885 11.86 35.02 -2.74
C SER A 885 11.82 35.65 -4.13
N ASN A 886 12.80 36.50 -4.49
CA ASN A 886 12.93 37.03 -5.84
C ASN A 886 13.68 36.09 -6.79
N LYS A 887 14.19 34.96 -6.30
CA LYS A 887 15.03 34.01 -7.06
C LYS A 887 14.51 32.58 -6.98
N LEU A 888 13.24 32.43 -7.37
CA LEU A 888 12.55 31.14 -7.43
C LEU A 888 12.50 30.61 -8.87
N ALA A 889 12.74 29.32 -9.04
CA ALA A 889 12.60 28.64 -10.34
C ALA A 889 11.72 27.39 -10.26
N TYR A 890 10.98 27.15 -11.36
CA TYR A 890 10.27 25.91 -11.61
C TYR A 890 11.21 24.89 -12.22
N TYR A 891 11.20 23.66 -11.71
CA TYR A 891 11.95 22.57 -12.31
C TYR A 891 11.09 21.31 -12.38
N GLY A 892 10.67 20.94 -13.58
CA GLY A 892 9.75 19.82 -13.82
C GLY A 892 10.41 18.67 -14.58
N MET A 893 10.30 17.45 -14.06
CA MET A 893 10.75 16.23 -14.73
C MET A 893 9.54 15.44 -15.25
N SER A 894 9.55 15.03 -16.52
CA SER A 894 8.50 14.20 -17.15
C SER A 894 7.08 14.72 -16.93
N TRP A 895 6.41 14.25 -15.87
CA TRP A 895 5.08 14.68 -15.45
C TRP A 895 5.08 16.15 -15.02
N GLY A 896 6.09 16.60 -14.26
CA GLY A 896 6.36 18.02 -14.06
C GLY A 896 6.70 18.74 -15.36
N GLY A 897 7.42 18.10 -16.29
CA GLY A 897 7.68 18.68 -17.61
C GLY A 897 6.39 19.03 -18.37
N LEU A 898 5.37 18.16 -18.30
CA LEU A 898 4.03 18.39 -18.85
C LEU A 898 3.33 19.57 -18.15
N PHE A 899 3.34 19.63 -16.82
CA PHE A 899 2.74 20.76 -16.09
C PHE A 899 3.52 22.07 -16.19
N GLY A 900 4.73 22.05 -16.74
CA GLY A 900 5.44 23.22 -17.22
C GLY A 900 4.68 24.01 -18.29
N ALA A 901 3.68 23.41 -18.96
CA ALA A 901 2.77 24.11 -19.86
C ALA A 901 1.71 24.96 -19.13
N ILE A 902 1.45 24.67 -17.85
CA ILE A 902 0.33 25.25 -17.07
C ILE A 902 0.84 26.10 -15.91
N ILE A 903 1.63 25.54 -14.99
CA ILE A 903 2.02 26.20 -13.73
C ILE A 903 2.70 27.56 -14.01
N PRO A 904 3.71 27.67 -14.89
CA PRO A 904 4.34 28.96 -15.19
C PRO A 904 3.42 29.97 -15.89
N ALA A 905 2.27 29.57 -16.45
CA ALA A 905 1.30 30.49 -17.05
C ALA A 905 0.39 31.17 -16.01
N VAL A 906 0.30 30.61 -14.80
CA VAL A 906 -0.59 31.06 -13.72
C VAL A 906 0.18 31.43 -12.43
N GLU A 907 1.51 31.44 -12.49
CA GLU A 907 2.38 31.80 -11.38
C GLU A 907 3.50 32.74 -11.83
N ASP A 908 3.26 34.03 -11.64
CA ASP A 908 4.10 35.13 -12.15
C ASP A 908 5.35 35.39 -11.27
N ARG A 909 5.47 34.75 -10.09
CA ARG A 909 6.62 34.93 -9.17
C ARG A 909 7.90 34.20 -9.62
N LEU A 910 7.77 33.23 -10.51
CA LEU A 910 8.90 32.43 -11.02
C LEU A 910 9.80 33.26 -11.94
N LYS A 911 11.13 33.12 -11.79
CA LYS A 911 12.12 33.80 -12.64
C LYS A 911 12.71 32.92 -13.73
N ALA A 912 12.65 31.61 -13.56
CA ALA A 912 13.11 30.64 -14.53
C ALA A 912 12.25 29.37 -14.48
N SER A 913 12.19 28.67 -15.61
CA SER A 913 11.57 27.37 -15.75
C SER A 913 12.54 26.43 -16.48
N VAL A 914 12.68 25.21 -15.97
CA VAL A 914 13.49 24.16 -16.58
C VAL A 914 12.64 22.88 -16.67
N LEU A 915 12.48 22.36 -17.87
CA LEU A 915 11.64 21.20 -18.19
C LEU A 915 12.52 20.09 -18.76
N VAL A 916 12.56 18.94 -18.08
CA VAL A 916 13.37 17.79 -18.50
C VAL A 916 12.45 16.64 -18.89
N GLY A 917 12.52 16.18 -20.14
CA GLY A 917 11.65 15.13 -20.66
C GLY A 917 10.17 15.52 -20.67
N GLY A 918 9.84 16.81 -20.87
CA GLY A 918 8.46 17.31 -20.92
C GLY A 918 7.94 17.54 -22.34
N GLY A 919 6.62 17.57 -22.50
CA GLY A 919 5.94 17.89 -23.76
C GLY A 919 4.43 18.03 -23.59
N LEU A 920 3.74 18.55 -24.62
CA LEU A 920 2.27 18.62 -24.64
C LEU A 920 1.66 17.23 -24.86
N ARG A 921 0.61 16.87 -24.14
CA ARG A 921 -0.02 15.54 -24.29
C ARG A 921 -1.48 15.51 -23.87
N GLY A 922 -2.24 14.60 -24.49
CA GLY A 922 -3.61 14.30 -24.09
C GLY A 922 -4.63 15.34 -24.54
N ARG A 923 -5.88 15.12 -24.14
CA ARG A 923 -6.98 16.08 -24.21
C ARG A 923 -7.61 16.15 -22.83
N ALA A 924 -7.78 17.35 -22.32
CA ALA A 924 -8.53 17.60 -21.10
C ALA A 924 -9.73 18.49 -21.41
N ARG A 925 -10.54 18.78 -20.40
CA ARG A 925 -11.55 19.82 -20.52
C ARG A 925 -10.88 21.18 -20.81
N PRO A 926 -11.54 22.11 -21.50
CA PRO A 926 -10.94 23.39 -21.88
C PRO A 926 -10.23 24.13 -20.73
N GLU A 927 -10.81 24.14 -19.54
CA GLU A 927 -10.26 24.76 -18.33
C GLU A 927 -9.01 24.06 -17.76
N ALA A 928 -8.71 22.82 -18.17
CA ALA A 928 -7.56 22.04 -17.74
C ALA A 928 -6.60 21.68 -18.91
N ASP A 929 -6.95 22.06 -20.15
CA ASP A 929 -6.19 21.66 -21.33
C ASP A 929 -4.98 22.57 -21.57
N GLN A 930 -3.80 21.95 -21.69
CA GLN A 930 -2.50 22.60 -21.80
C GLN A 930 -2.43 23.65 -22.93
N ILE A 931 -3.18 23.47 -24.03
CA ILE A 931 -3.16 24.42 -25.15
C ILE A 931 -3.63 25.82 -24.73
N ASN A 932 -4.52 25.90 -23.75
CA ASN A 932 -5.06 27.16 -23.24
C ASN A 932 -4.07 27.89 -22.33
N TYR A 933 -2.98 27.24 -21.92
CA TYR A 933 -1.99 27.79 -21.00
C TYR A 933 -0.62 28.03 -21.64
N VAL A 934 -0.14 27.11 -22.49
CA VAL A 934 1.25 27.11 -22.98
C VAL A 934 1.65 28.41 -23.69
N THR A 935 0.73 29.00 -24.45
CA THR A 935 0.88 30.29 -25.16
C THR A 935 0.95 31.50 -24.24
N ARG A 936 0.72 31.30 -22.93
CA ARG A 936 0.72 32.34 -21.90
C ARG A 936 1.83 32.15 -20.87
N VAL A 937 2.68 31.13 -21.04
CA VAL A 937 3.91 30.96 -20.25
C VAL A 937 4.92 32.02 -20.67
N LYS A 938 5.10 33.07 -19.87
CA LYS A 938 6.08 34.15 -20.13
C LYS A 938 7.44 33.92 -19.46
N THR A 939 7.49 33.02 -18.47
CA THR A 939 8.70 32.72 -17.70
C THR A 939 9.81 32.16 -18.61
N PRO A 940 11.06 32.62 -18.49
CA PRO A 940 12.18 32.08 -19.27
C PRO A 940 12.31 30.56 -19.11
N THR A 941 12.17 29.82 -20.21
CA THR A 941 11.99 28.37 -20.20
C THR A 941 13.07 27.62 -20.98
N LEU A 942 13.78 26.71 -20.31
CA LEU A 942 14.67 25.72 -20.93
C LEU A 942 13.94 24.38 -21.02
N MET A 943 13.87 23.80 -22.22
CA MET A 943 13.44 22.43 -22.47
C MET A 943 14.65 21.55 -22.81
N ILE A 944 14.77 20.39 -22.16
CA ILE A 944 15.81 19.40 -22.38
C ILE A 944 15.16 18.04 -22.63
N ASN A 945 15.29 17.50 -23.84
CA ASN A 945 14.56 16.31 -24.26
C ASN A 945 15.42 15.35 -25.07
N GLY A 946 15.01 14.08 -25.11
CA GLY A 946 15.48 13.14 -26.11
C GLY A 946 14.71 13.25 -27.41
N LYS A 947 15.42 13.12 -28.53
CA LYS A 947 14.84 13.14 -29.88
C LYS A 947 13.94 11.94 -30.16
N TYR A 948 14.22 10.80 -29.53
CA TYR A 948 13.50 9.54 -29.71
C TYR A 948 12.45 9.29 -28.63
N ASP A 949 12.12 10.30 -27.82
CA ASP A 949 11.14 10.19 -26.75
C ASP A 949 9.78 9.70 -27.30
N THR A 950 9.34 8.54 -26.82
CA THR A 950 8.06 7.93 -27.20
C THR A 950 6.91 8.33 -26.29
N LEU A 951 7.19 8.89 -25.11
CA LEU A 951 6.18 9.43 -24.19
C LEU A 951 5.73 10.82 -24.63
N PHE A 952 6.66 11.62 -25.11
CA PHE A 952 6.46 12.94 -25.70
C PHE A 952 7.15 12.99 -27.07
N PRO A 953 6.49 12.53 -28.15
CA PRO A 953 7.10 12.51 -29.47
C PRO A 953 7.54 13.90 -29.94
N TYR A 954 8.75 14.00 -30.50
CA TYR A 954 9.34 15.30 -30.84
C TYR A 954 8.41 16.20 -31.67
N GLU A 955 7.87 15.71 -32.80
CA GLU A 955 7.10 16.56 -33.71
C GLU A 955 5.70 16.93 -33.21
N THR A 956 5.09 16.05 -32.41
CA THR A 956 3.66 16.17 -32.03
C THR A 956 3.48 16.57 -30.58
N SER A 957 4.55 16.66 -29.80
CA SER A 957 4.51 16.98 -28.38
C SER A 957 5.57 18.00 -27.96
N ILE A 958 6.86 17.66 -28.10
CA ILE A 958 7.97 18.50 -27.61
C ILE A 958 8.09 19.80 -28.42
N ARG A 959 8.17 19.67 -29.75
CA ARG A 959 8.32 20.80 -30.66
C ARG A 959 7.09 21.73 -30.60
N PRO A 960 5.83 21.23 -30.65
CA PRO A 960 4.68 22.10 -30.45
C PRO A 960 4.68 22.80 -29.10
N MET A 961 5.09 22.12 -28.02
CA MET A 961 5.23 22.79 -26.72
C MET A 961 6.19 23.98 -26.82
N PHE A 962 7.39 23.76 -27.32
CA PHE A 962 8.43 24.79 -27.43
C PHE A 962 8.03 25.95 -28.34
N ASP A 963 7.50 25.63 -29.52
CA ASP A 963 7.11 26.61 -30.54
C ASP A 963 5.94 27.47 -30.02
N LEU A 964 4.99 26.87 -29.29
CA LEU A 964 3.82 27.55 -28.74
C LEU A 964 4.05 28.23 -27.38
N LEU A 965 5.21 28.11 -26.74
CA LEU A 965 5.50 28.85 -25.50
C LEU A 965 5.33 30.36 -25.73
N GLY A 966 4.57 31.01 -24.86
CA GLY A 966 4.43 32.48 -24.82
C GLY A 966 5.69 33.24 -24.40
N THR A 967 6.79 32.52 -24.20
CA THR A 967 8.09 33.03 -23.79
C THR A 967 8.80 33.64 -25.01
N LEU A 968 9.43 34.80 -24.84
CA LEU A 968 10.21 35.43 -25.90
C LEU A 968 11.32 34.49 -26.40
N ASP A 969 11.58 34.49 -27.71
CA ASP A 969 12.53 33.56 -28.35
C ASP A 969 13.94 33.59 -27.74
N GLU A 970 14.42 34.78 -27.32
CA GLU A 970 15.72 34.94 -26.65
C GLU A 970 15.77 34.37 -25.22
N HIS A 971 14.59 34.10 -24.66
CA HIS A 971 14.35 33.59 -23.32
C HIS A 971 13.78 32.18 -23.29
N LYS A 972 13.68 31.49 -24.43
CA LYS A 972 13.41 30.05 -24.48
C LYS A 972 14.52 29.30 -25.22
N LYS A 973 14.79 28.07 -24.80
CA LYS A 973 15.81 27.21 -25.44
C LYS A 973 15.37 25.75 -25.42
N LEU A 974 15.49 25.06 -26.54
CA LEU A 974 15.30 23.61 -26.64
C LEU A 974 16.64 22.92 -26.87
N LYS A 975 16.95 21.92 -26.04
CA LYS A 975 18.11 21.04 -26.19
C LYS A 975 17.64 19.62 -26.47
N LEU A 976 17.99 19.13 -27.65
CA LEU A 976 17.71 17.76 -28.09
C LEU A 976 18.97 16.93 -28.06
N TYR A 977 18.87 15.72 -27.51
CA TYR A 977 19.91 14.72 -27.52
C TYR A 977 19.43 13.49 -28.28
N GLU A 978 20.33 12.75 -28.91
CA GLU A 978 20.05 11.47 -29.62
C GLU A 978 19.80 10.34 -28.59
N THR A 979 18.84 10.57 -27.70
CA THR A 979 18.40 9.68 -26.62
C THR A 979 16.88 9.58 -26.61
N ASP A 980 16.39 8.67 -25.78
CA ASP A 980 14.98 8.53 -25.44
C ASP A 980 14.56 9.57 -24.37
N HIS A 981 13.45 9.35 -23.67
CA HIS A 981 12.83 10.27 -22.73
C HIS A 981 13.75 11.03 -21.75
N ILE A 982 14.76 10.38 -21.16
CA ILE A 982 15.69 11.01 -20.21
C ILE A 982 17.00 11.37 -20.93
N PRO A 983 17.36 12.67 -21.01
CA PRO A 983 18.63 13.11 -21.60
C PRO A 983 19.88 12.63 -20.82
N PRO A 984 21.07 12.63 -21.43
CA PRO A 984 22.31 12.30 -20.74
C PRO A 984 22.54 13.16 -19.49
N ARG A 985 22.87 12.50 -18.37
CA ARG A 985 22.87 13.15 -17.06
C ARG A 985 23.77 14.39 -16.97
N ASN A 986 25.00 14.28 -17.45
CA ASN A 986 25.95 15.38 -17.38
C ASN A 986 25.49 16.57 -18.25
N GLU A 987 24.86 16.29 -19.38
CA GLU A 987 24.40 17.32 -20.30
C GLU A 987 23.19 18.08 -19.76
N PHE A 988 22.20 17.40 -19.17
CA PHE A 988 21.08 18.14 -18.57
C PHE A 988 21.54 18.92 -17.33
N ILE A 989 22.43 18.38 -16.49
CA ILE A 989 22.99 19.11 -15.34
C ILE A 989 23.65 20.41 -15.80
N LYS A 990 24.52 20.31 -16.81
CA LYS A 990 25.24 21.46 -17.39
C LYS A 990 24.27 22.53 -17.90
N GLU A 991 23.28 22.14 -18.69
CA GLU A 991 22.33 23.09 -19.28
C GLU A 991 21.39 23.69 -18.21
N THR A 992 20.94 22.89 -17.24
CA THR A 992 20.13 23.37 -16.11
C THR A 992 20.87 24.41 -15.27
N LEU A 993 22.11 24.11 -14.84
CA LEU A 993 22.88 25.05 -14.02
C LEU A 993 23.18 26.35 -14.77
N ALA A 994 23.57 26.27 -16.04
CA ALA A 994 23.82 27.45 -16.87
C ALA A 994 22.56 28.32 -17.04
N TRP A 995 21.38 27.70 -17.14
CA TRP A 995 20.11 28.43 -17.22
C TRP A 995 19.77 29.13 -15.92
N LEU A 996 19.91 28.43 -14.79
CA LEU A 996 19.68 29.01 -13.46
C LEU A 996 20.66 30.16 -13.18
N ASP A 997 21.93 30.03 -13.56
CA ASP A 997 22.91 31.10 -13.43
C ASP A 997 22.52 32.34 -14.25
N ARG A 998 21.96 32.15 -15.44
CA ARG A 998 21.52 33.27 -16.31
C ARG A 998 20.36 34.07 -15.69
N TYR A 999 19.38 33.41 -15.08
CA TYR A 999 18.13 34.07 -14.64
C TYR A 999 18.01 34.31 -13.13
N LEU A 1000 18.69 33.52 -12.30
CA LEU A 1000 18.78 33.72 -10.85
C LEU A 1000 20.10 34.39 -10.44
N GLY A 1001 21.09 34.40 -11.34
CA GLY A 1001 22.48 34.77 -11.06
C GLY A 1001 23.31 33.57 -10.58
N PRO A 1002 24.64 33.61 -10.72
CA PRO A 1002 25.51 32.54 -10.22
C PRO A 1002 25.42 32.41 -8.70
N VAL A 1003 25.63 31.19 -8.20
CA VAL A 1003 25.79 30.93 -6.77
C VAL A 1003 27.09 31.59 -6.30
N LYS A 1004 27.03 32.27 -5.15
CA LYS A 1004 28.17 33.02 -4.57
C LYS A 1004 28.90 32.22 -3.52
#